data_AF-A0A429IEJ2-F1
#
_entry.id   AF-A0A429IEJ2-F1
#
_cell.length_a   1.000
_cell.length_b   1.000
_cell.length_c   1.000
_cell.angle_alpha   90.00
_cell.angle_beta   90.00
_cell.angle_gamma   90.00
#
_symmetry.space_group_name_H-M   'P 1'
#
loop_
_entity.id
_entity.type
_entity.pdbx_description
1 polymer ?
#
loop_
_entity_poly.entity_id
_entity_poly.type
_entity_poly.pdbx_seq_one_letter_code
_entity_poly.pdbx_strand_id
1 'polypeptide(L)'
;MKLVERDTELSVLEGMLDACAAGRGGAALVSGAVGGGKTALLRAFRERAAPAGAVWLQATATAADKDVPLRVVGQLLRTAGPPGADGEPVVWPLSSPVAGGVPARGADGAVPAEVVADVFPRLCGILFARARKRPVVVCVDDVHLADAYSVECLLHVVRRLDVSRILVVLGESSGSEWDDSRTRRELLRRPVCRFLHVGALPRDGIAAMLADGRKGRRSAPPVSEFHRLSGGSPLLMRALLDDYADADRAGGAELVPGEAYERAVALCLNRSDRLTRSTAWVLAVLGPRGERAEPAELLGVPRAAGERSLRALHDMGLLAAGRFRHEAGRTAVLRRVEPPSSPRLEARVARVLHEYGASSTVLARHLVAAENVDAPWVLPALLEAAEAALARNEVGRALDCLRVARDSCADERQVLRVRIALVRAGWRVDPSAAVRYLPALTDAALAGRLTPRDMKALIGHLLWFGRADEALEVLRVVEGLGEREGLEEKEGLEEVVEGAVSSGRWGVGGAGERQVVESARLWFAYGYPGVAARCGAAVAPGPYGGAGAGGRISGVVAECGTQQRALALMASVLDQGAAGDAVVRAERILQETRPEDRTPAAGLAALVALIVADGLPEASRWCDILLAEARERRAPMWQSLFATAKAYTEIRLGELAAAEESAHTALTVVPPEGWGAAVAAPVAALLYAKAAMGRLDEAAAHLRIPVPDAAFRTPGGLLYLWARGHYHFAAGRPYAALEDFHRCGDLMARWRLDLSALVPWRSDAAQVYVSLGDDRRARSLLEEELTRPGPRPPWTRGVALRVLAALAERADRPRLLAEALDILQRSGHRLELAYAMAELSYSYWDRNEDGRARVAARKAQQLMRECGIKAPVLKASPVGAASACPPERPERPGAGRSATGLSGAELRVATLAARGYTNRQIAGALFITISTVEQHLTRAYRKLGVQRRTDLATRLNLDAEEGTGAAGCGDGLSRDCLRAG
;
A
#
# COMPACT_ATOMS: atom_id res chain seq x y z
N MET A 1 -30.00 -36.64 17.37
CA MET A 1 -30.40 -35.78 18.50
C MET A 1 -31.91 -35.84 18.60
N LYS A 2 -32.45 -35.96 19.82
CA LYS A 2 -33.88 -36.19 20.04
C LYS A 2 -34.67 -34.92 19.68
N LEU A 3 -35.83 -35.08 19.02
CA LEU A 3 -36.77 -33.99 18.82
C LEU A 3 -37.39 -33.64 20.19
N VAL A 4 -37.45 -32.35 20.54
CA VAL A 4 -37.86 -31.87 21.88
C VAL A 4 -39.11 -31.02 21.76
N GLU A 5 -40.13 -31.27 22.59
CA GLU A 5 -41.41 -30.53 22.64
C GLU A 5 -42.13 -30.45 21.28
N ARG A 6 -42.10 -31.53 20.48
CA ARG A 6 -42.82 -31.64 19.18
C ARG A 6 -43.61 -32.93 19.02
N ASP A 7 -43.85 -33.66 20.11
CA ASP A 7 -44.51 -34.96 20.07
C ASP A 7 -45.97 -34.85 19.61
N THR A 8 -46.65 -33.75 19.99
CA THR A 8 -48.04 -33.47 19.59
C THR A 8 -48.15 -33.28 18.08
N GLU A 9 -47.35 -32.40 17.48
CA GLU A 9 -47.41 -32.13 16.04
C GLU A 9 -47.01 -33.38 15.23
N LEU A 10 -46.01 -34.12 15.72
CA LEU A 10 -45.58 -35.36 15.08
C LEU A 10 -46.68 -36.44 15.13
N SER A 11 -47.36 -36.59 16.27
CA SER A 11 -48.50 -37.51 16.41
C SER A 11 -49.66 -37.15 15.48
N VAL A 12 -49.91 -35.87 15.24
CA VAL A 12 -50.95 -35.44 14.29
C VAL A 12 -50.56 -35.79 12.85
N LEU A 13 -49.31 -35.58 12.45
CA LEU A 13 -48.82 -35.96 11.11
C LEU A 13 -48.85 -37.47 10.90
N GLU A 14 -48.55 -38.26 11.93
CA GLU A 14 -48.67 -39.72 11.91
C GLU A 14 -50.11 -40.19 11.74
N GLY A 15 -51.04 -39.66 12.52
CA GLY A 15 -52.45 -39.98 12.35
C GLY A 15 -52.99 -39.60 10.97
N MET A 16 -52.45 -38.55 10.35
CA MET A 16 -52.76 -38.19 8.96
C MET A 16 -52.14 -39.17 7.94
N LEU A 17 -50.94 -39.68 8.20
CA LEU A 17 -50.31 -40.70 7.37
C LEU A 17 -51.08 -42.02 7.41
N ASP A 18 -51.54 -42.44 8.59
CA ASP A 18 -52.36 -43.64 8.76
C ASP A 18 -53.71 -43.51 8.05
N ALA A 19 -54.35 -42.35 8.17
CA ALA A 19 -55.57 -42.04 7.41
C ALA A 19 -55.33 -42.05 5.90
N CYS A 20 -54.20 -41.51 5.45
CA CYS A 20 -53.78 -41.52 4.05
C CYS A 20 -53.54 -42.94 3.54
N ALA A 21 -52.91 -43.81 4.34
CA ALA A 21 -52.74 -45.23 4.02
C ALA A 21 -54.08 -45.97 3.88
N ALA A 22 -55.07 -45.59 4.69
CA ALA A 22 -56.45 -46.07 4.62
C ALA A 22 -57.27 -45.48 3.45
N GLY A 23 -56.69 -44.65 2.57
CA GLY A 23 -57.37 -44.07 1.40
C GLY A 23 -57.95 -42.68 1.59
N ARG A 24 -57.74 -42.05 2.76
CA ARG A 24 -58.21 -40.69 3.07
C ARG A 24 -57.05 -39.72 3.04
N GLY A 25 -56.87 -39.04 1.91
CA GLY A 25 -55.80 -38.06 1.72
C GLY A 25 -56.03 -36.81 2.56
N GLY A 26 -55.00 -35.99 2.67
CA GLY A 26 -55.05 -34.78 3.48
C GLY A 26 -53.92 -33.81 3.20
N ALA A 27 -54.06 -32.59 3.71
CA ALA A 27 -53.02 -31.57 3.67
C ALA A 27 -52.68 -31.12 5.09
N ALA A 28 -51.41 -30.85 5.36
CA ALA A 28 -50.95 -30.26 6.61
C ALA A 28 -50.12 -29.01 6.29
N LEU A 29 -50.46 -27.90 6.93
CA LEU A 29 -49.70 -26.65 6.87
C LEU A 29 -48.97 -26.46 8.20
N VAL A 30 -47.66 -26.65 8.18
CA VAL A 30 -46.77 -26.54 9.34
C VAL A 30 -46.17 -25.14 9.37
N SER A 31 -46.64 -24.31 10.29
CA SER A 31 -46.29 -22.90 10.41
C SER A 31 -45.46 -22.65 11.68
N GLY A 32 -44.46 -21.78 11.59
CA GLY A 32 -43.64 -21.40 12.74
C GLY A 32 -42.50 -20.50 12.33
N ALA A 33 -41.76 -19.94 13.29
CA ALA A 33 -40.67 -19.03 12.99
C ALA A 33 -39.52 -19.71 12.22
N VAL A 34 -38.70 -18.91 11.53
CA VAL A 34 -37.43 -19.39 11.00
C VAL A 34 -36.56 -19.83 12.18
N GLY A 35 -35.94 -21.02 12.07
CA GLY A 35 -35.19 -21.62 13.17
C GLY A 35 -36.03 -22.31 14.24
N GLY A 36 -37.37 -22.28 14.16
CA GLY A 36 -38.30 -22.90 15.11
C GLY A 36 -38.34 -24.45 15.15
N GLY A 37 -37.56 -25.11 14.28
CA GLY A 37 -37.47 -26.57 14.23
C GLY A 37 -38.40 -27.28 13.25
N LYS A 38 -39.10 -26.54 12.36
CA LYS A 38 -40.01 -27.10 11.33
C LYS A 38 -39.34 -28.20 10.49
N THR A 39 -38.18 -27.91 9.89
CA THR A 39 -37.43 -28.89 9.10
C THR A 39 -37.02 -30.12 9.91
N ALA A 40 -36.74 -29.96 11.21
CA ALA A 40 -36.41 -31.09 12.10
C ALA A 40 -37.64 -31.97 12.36
N LEU A 41 -38.82 -31.37 12.56
CA LEU A 41 -40.09 -32.08 12.65
C LEU A 41 -40.40 -32.85 11.35
N LEU A 42 -40.26 -32.21 10.18
CA LEU A 42 -40.48 -32.85 8.88
C LEU A 42 -39.51 -34.01 8.62
N ARG A 43 -38.26 -33.89 9.08
CA ARG A 43 -37.26 -34.98 9.00
C ARG A 43 -37.64 -36.15 9.92
N ALA A 44 -38.03 -35.88 11.17
CA ALA A 44 -38.48 -36.91 12.09
C ALA A 44 -39.73 -37.63 11.56
N PHE A 45 -40.66 -36.89 10.96
CA PHE A 45 -41.83 -37.46 10.29
C PHE A 45 -41.44 -38.34 9.10
N ARG A 46 -40.48 -37.93 8.28
CA ARG A 46 -39.96 -38.77 7.17
C ARG A 46 -39.37 -40.09 7.68
N GLU A 47 -38.58 -40.05 8.75
CA GLU A 47 -37.99 -41.25 9.35
C GLU A 47 -39.06 -42.23 9.84
N ARG A 48 -40.16 -41.71 10.41
CA ARG A 48 -41.31 -42.52 10.85
C ARG A 48 -42.24 -42.95 9.71
N ALA A 49 -42.27 -42.23 8.60
CA ALA A 49 -43.04 -42.60 7.41
C ALA A 49 -42.38 -43.71 6.57
N ALA A 50 -41.06 -43.90 6.69
CA ALA A 50 -40.32 -44.88 5.89
C ALA A 50 -40.77 -46.34 6.12
N PRO A 51 -41.00 -46.82 7.37
CA PRO A 51 -41.56 -48.16 7.64
C PRO A 51 -42.96 -48.40 7.05
N ALA A 52 -43.77 -47.34 6.87
CA ALA A 52 -45.11 -47.42 6.29
C ALA A 52 -45.11 -47.62 4.76
N GLY A 53 -43.92 -47.67 4.13
CA GLY A 53 -43.77 -47.90 2.69
C GLY A 53 -44.26 -46.74 1.81
N ALA A 54 -44.36 -45.54 2.38
CA ALA A 54 -44.82 -44.34 1.67
C ALA A 54 -43.76 -43.83 0.68
N VAL A 55 -44.20 -43.36 -0.48
CA VAL A 55 -43.36 -42.68 -1.47
C VAL A 55 -43.17 -41.23 -1.03
N TRP A 56 -41.93 -40.85 -0.70
CA TRP A 56 -41.60 -39.51 -0.21
C TRP A 56 -41.10 -38.61 -1.35
N LEU A 57 -41.86 -37.57 -1.68
CA LEU A 57 -41.49 -36.54 -2.64
C LEU A 57 -41.18 -35.25 -1.88
N GLN A 58 -39.98 -34.70 -2.09
CA GLN A 58 -39.51 -33.54 -1.34
C GLN A 58 -39.06 -32.42 -2.26
N ALA A 59 -39.41 -31.19 -1.86
CA ALA A 59 -38.85 -29.96 -2.39
C ALA A 59 -38.60 -28.97 -1.25
N THR A 60 -37.65 -28.06 -1.47
CA THR A 60 -37.38 -26.93 -0.57
C THR A 60 -37.30 -25.68 -1.41
N ALA A 61 -38.14 -24.70 -1.10
CA ALA A 61 -38.11 -23.42 -1.79
C ALA A 61 -37.09 -22.48 -1.13
N THR A 62 -36.38 -21.72 -1.95
CA THR A 62 -35.43 -20.70 -1.51
C THR A 62 -35.83 -19.35 -2.07
N ALA A 63 -35.28 -18.26 -1.52
CA ALA A 63 -35.59 -16.91 -2.00
C ALA A 63 -35.26 -16.72 -3.49
N ALA A 64 -34.29 -17.46 -4.03
CA ALA A 64 -33.92 -17.43 -5.43
C ALA A 64 -34.93 -18.16 -6.34
N ASP A 65 -35.76 -19.07 -5.80
CA ASP A 65 -36.73 -19.83 -6.58
C ASP A 65 -38.02 -19.04 -6.84
N LYS A 66 -38.31 -17.97 -6.08
CA LYS A 66 -39.59 -17.22 -6.11
C LYS A 66 -39.92 -16.64 -7.50
N ASP A 67 -38.89 -16.25 -8.25
CA ASP A 67 -39.01 -15.64 -9.58
C ASP A 67 -38.75 -16.63 -10.73
N VAL A 68 -38.52 -17.91 -10.42
CA VAL A 68 -38.24 -18.96 -11.41
C VAL A 68 -39.49 -19.84 -11.59
N PRO A 69 -40.19 -19.78 -12.74
CA PRO A 69 -41.39 -20.57 -12.99
C PRO A 69 -41.22 -22.08 -12.73
N LEU A 70 -42.18 -22.69 -12.03
CA LEU A 70 -42.32 -24.15 -11.81
C LEU A 70 -41.11 -24.81 -11.14
N ARG A 71 -40.27 -24.03 -10.45
CA ARG A 71 -39.00 -24.49 -9.89
C ARG A 71 -39.20 -25.57 -8.82
N VAL A 72 -40.19 -25.37 -7.94
CA VAL A 72 -40.52 -26.32 -6.87
C VAL A 72 -41.18 -27.58 -7.43
N VAL A 73 -42.11 -27.46 -8.37
CA VAL A 73 -42.71 -28.62 -9.06
C VAL A 73 -41.63 -29.45 -9.77
N GLY A 74 -40.67 -28.79 -10.44
CA GLY A 74 -39.53 -29.47 -11.05
C GLY A 74 -38.68 -30.26 -10.05
N GLN A 75 -38.51 -29.79 -8.82
CA GLN A 75 -37.84 -30.56 -7.75
C GLN A 75 -38.65 -31.80 -7.37
N LEU A 76 -39.96 -31.67 -7.18
CA LEU A 76 -40.85 -32.79 -6.83
C LEU A 76 -40.84 -33.89 -7.91
N LEU A 77 -40.85 -33.50 -9.18
CA LEU A 77 -40.81 -34.43 -10.30
C LEU A 77 -39.47 -35.18 -10.40
N ARG A 78 -38.34 -34.52 -10.14
CA ARG A 78 -37.03 -35.19 -10.06
C ARG A 78 -36.98 -36.22 -8.94
N THR A 79 -37.53 -35.87 -7.77
CA THR A 79 -37.60 -36.79 -6.62
C THR A 79 -38.58 -37.94 -6.88
N ALA A 80 -39.61 -37.73 -7.70
CA ALA A 80 -40.47 -38.81 -8.12
C ALA A 80 -39.70 -39.80 -9.02
N GLY A 81 -38.85 -39.33 -9.94
CA GLY A 81 -38.28 -40.18 -11.00
C GLY A 81 -39.32 -40.53 -12.07
N PRO A 82 -38.91 -41.06 -13.24
CA PRO A 82 -39.81 -41.28 -14.37
C PRO A 82 -40.94 -42.27 -14.00
N PRO A 83 -42.16 -42.08 -14.53
CA PRO A 83 -43.21 -43.07 -14.41
C PRO A 83 -42.85 -44.29 -15.28
N GLY A 84 -42.35 -45.37 -14.67
CA GLY A 84 -42.04 -46.60 -15.41
C GLY A 84 -40.75 -47.32 -14.98
N ALA A 85 -40.59 -47.62 -13.68
CA ALA A 85 -39.53 -48.54 -13.25
C ALA A 85 -39.68 -49.99 -13.80
N ASP A 86 -40.72 -50.25 -14.60
CA ASP A 86 -40.94 -51.48 -15.38
C ASP A 86 -41.13 -51.21 -16.90
N GLY A 87 -40.45 -50.22 -17.48
CA GLY A 87 -40.34 -50.11 -18.94
C GLY A 87 -40.53 -48.69 -19.50
N GLU A 88 -39.51 -48.28 -20.24
CA GLU A 88 -39.27 -47.05 -21.00
C GLU A 88 -39.06 -45.71 -20.24
N PRO A 89 -37.88 -45.07 -20.41
CA PRO A 89 -37.63 -43.75 -19.87
C PRO A 89 -38.33 -42.70 -20.73
N VAL A 90 -39.40 -42.10 -20.23
CA VAL A 90 -39.86 -40.83 -20.77
C VAL A 90 -38.79 -39.78 -20.47
N VAL A 91 -37.94 -39.52 -21.46
CA VAL A 91 -37.03 -38.36 -21.47
C VAL A 91 -37.90 -37.13 -21.35
N TRP A 92 -37.86 -36.47 -20.19
CA TRP A 92 -38.47 -35.17 -20.02
C TRP A 92 -37.62 -34.16 -20.79
N PRO A 93 -38.10 -33.56 -21.90
CA PRO A 93 -37.41 -32.42 -22.46
C PRO A 93 -37.71 -31.26 -21.51
N LEU A 94 -36.77 -30.93 -20.62
CA LEU A 94 -36.69 -29.57 -20.10
C LEU A 94 -36.26 -28.58 -21.21
N SER A 95 -36.05 -29.09 -22.43
CA SER A 95 -35.64 -28.40 -23.63
C SER A 95 -36.73 -28.42 -24.71
N SER A 96 -37.83 -27.67 -24.51
CA SER A 96 -38.59 -26.99 -25.59
C SER A 96 -39.61 -26.02 -24.99
N PRO A 97 -40.05 -24.97 -25.72
CA PRO A 97 -39.79 -23.54 -25.54
C PRO A 97 -40.41 -22.86 -24.29
N VAL A 98 -40.64 -23.58 -23.19
CA VAL A 98 -41.06 -23.03 -21.90
C VAL A 98 -39.87 -22.37 -21.15
N ALA A 99 -38.64 -22.76 -21.48
CA ALA A 99 -37.41 -22.18 -20.95
C ALA A 99 -37.05 -20.80 -21.53
N GLY A 100 -37.70 -20.36 -22.62
CA GLY A 100 -37.40 -19.09 -23.29
C GLY A 100 -38.55 -18.07 -23.31
N GLY A 101 -39.70 -18.36 -22.70
CA GLY A 101 -40.87 -17.51 -22.92
C GLY A 101 -42.09 -17.73 -22.04
N VAL A 102 -42.02 -18.43 -20.89
CA VAL A 102 -43.09 -18.28 -19.89
C VAL A 102 -42.95 -16.88 -19.31
N PRO A 103 -43.91 -15.96 -19.56
CA PRO A 103 -43.79 -14.61 -19.05
C PRO A 103 -43.75 -14.65 -17.52
N ALA A 104 -42.82 -13.94 -16.91
CA ALA A 104 -42.86 -13.63 -15.49
C ALA A 104 -44.11 -12.78 -15.24
N ARG A 105 -45.23 -13.40 -14.85
CA ARG A 105 -46.54 -12.78 -14.54
C ARG A 105 -47.02 -11.68 -15.50
N GLY A 106 -48.08 -11.95 -16.26
CA GLY A 106 -48.96 -10.88 -16.75
C GLY A 106 -49.62 -10.13 -15.57
N ALA A 107 -49.98 -8.86 -15.78
CA ALA A 107 -50.46 -7.92 -14.77
C ALA A 107 -51.62 -8.42 -13.87
N ASP A 108 -52.37 -9.43 -14.32
CA ASP A 108 -53.55 -9.96 -13.61
C ASP A 108 -53.29 -11.24 -12.77
N GLY A 109 -52.05 -11.73 -12.70
CA GLY A 109 -51.69 -12.86 -11.84
C GLY A 109 -52.28 -14.22 -12.26
N ALA A 110 -52.90 -14.33 -13.43
CA ALA A 110 -53.42 -15.59 -13.97
C ALA A 110 -52.30 -16.48 -14.55
N VAL A 111 -52.40 -17.79 -14.30
CA VAL A 111 -51.49 -18.79 -14.88
C VAL A 111 -51.82 -18.96 -16.37
N PRO A 112 -50.84 -18.94 -17.30
CA PRO A 112 -51.09 -19.18 -18.71
C PRO A 112 -51.86 -20.49 -18.93
N ALA A 113 -52.88 -20.48 -19.79
CA ALA A 113 -53.77 -21.62 -20.00
C ALA A 113 -53.02 -22.90 -20.40
N GLU A 114 -51.92 -22.77 -21.15
CA GLU A 114 -51.05 -23.87 -21.59
C GLU A 114 -50.35 -24.58 -20.42
N VAL A 115 -49.86 -23.82 -19.42
CA VAL A 115 -49.24 -24.40 -18.21
C VAL A 115 -50.29 -25.17 -17.39
N VAL A 116 -51.51 -24.64 -17.30
CA VAL A 116 -52.63 -25.30 -16.62
C VAL A 116 -53.11 -26.55 -17.38
N ALA A 117 -53.06 -26.53 -18.72
CA ALA A 117 -53.51 -27.64 -19.56
C ALA A 117 -52.51 -28.80 -19.61
N ASP A 118 -51.20 -28.52 -19.57
CA ASP A 118 -50.16 -29.56 -19.72
C ASP A 118 -49.48 -29.99 -18.42
N VAL A 119 -49.09 -29.05 -17.55
CA VAL A 119 -48.25 -29.37 -16.39
C VAL A 119 -49.10 -29.93 -15.24
N PHE A 120 -50.28 -29.34 -15.00
CA PHE A 120 -51.12 -29.71 -13.85
C PHE A 120 -51.71 -31.12 -13.97
N PRO A 121 -52.33 -31.53 -15.10
CA PRO A 121 -52.86 -32.88 -15.23
C PRO A 121 -51.77 -33.96 -15.19
N ARG A 122 -50.57 -33.67 -15.69
CA ARG A 122 -49.43 -34.61 -15.67
C ARG A 122 -48.88 -34.83 -14.27
N LEU A 123 -48.67 -33.77 -13.47
CA LEU A 123 -48.27 -33.92 -12.06
C LEU A 123 -49.33 -34.71 -11.30
N CYS A 124 -50.61 -34.35 -11.43
CA CYS A 124 -51.71 -35.11 -10.85
C CYS A 124 -51.69 -36.57 -11.28
N GLY A 125 -51.52 -36.86 -12.57
CA GLY A 125 -51.43 -38.21 -13.12
C GLY A 125 -50.32 -39.04 -12.47
N ILE A 126 -49.11 -38.49 -12.33
CA ILE A 126 -47.98 -39.16 -11.68
C ILE A 126 -48.28 -39.43 -10.20
N LEU A 127 -48.78 -38.43 -9.47
CA LEU A 127 -49.08 -38.56 -8.04
C LEU A 127 -50.20 -39.58 -7.80
N PHE A 128 -51.30 -39.50 -8.54
CA PHE A 128 -52.43 -40.42 -8.39
C PHE A 128 -52.10 -41.85 -8.85
N ALA A 129 -51.32 -42.04 -9.92
CA ALA A 129 -50.89 -43.37 -10.35
C ALA A 129 -50.05 -44.07 -9.28
N ARG A 130 -49.19 -43.33 -8.58
CA ARG A 130 -48.41 -43.86 -7.44
C ARG A 130 -49.28 -44.11 -6.21
N ALA A 131 -50.19 -43.19 -5.92
CA ALA A 131 -51.14 -43.30 -4.81
C ALA A 131 -52.03 -44.56 -4.91
N ARG A 132 -52.27 -45.10 -6.12
CA ARG A 132 -52.96 -46.39 -6.30
C ARG A 132 -52.19 -47.58 -5.72
N LYS A 133 -50.85 -47.55 -5.76
CA LYS A 133 -50.00 -48.66 -5.30
C LYS A 133 -49.64 -48.51 -3.82
N ARG A 134 -49.21 -47.31 -3.40
CA ARG A 134 -48.71 -47.02 -2.04
C ARG A 134 -49.04 -45.57 -1.65
N PRO A 135 -49.06 -45.23 -0.35
CA PRO A 135 -49.26 -43.84 0.08
C PRO A 135 -48.16 -42.92 -0.48
N VAL A 136 -48.51 -41.71 -0.89
CA VAL A 136 -47.57 -40.69 -1.40
C VAL A 136 -47.57 -39.50 -0.45
N VAL A 137 -46.39 -39.12 0.03
CA VAL A 137 -46.20 -37.91 0.84
C VAL A 137 -45.47 -36.87 0.01
N VAL A 138 -46.11 -35.73 -0.24
CA VAL A 138 -45.54 -34.56 -0.91
C VAL A 138 -45.16 -33.54 0.16
N CYS A 139 -43.87 -33.35 0.39
CA CYS A 139 -43.35 -32.44 1.40
C CYS A 139 -42.65 -31.26 0.73
N VAL A 140 -43.16 -30.04 0.96
CA VAL A 140 -42.56 -28.79 0.48
C VAL A 140 -42.18 -27.93 1.67
N ASP A 141 -40.87 -27.80 1.94
CA ASP A 141 -40.38 -26.90 2.98
C ASP A 141 -40.27 -25.47 2.43
N ASP A 142 -40.53 -24.49 3.29
CA ASP A 142 -40.51 -23.05 2.99
C ASP A 142 -41.41 -22.61 1.82
N VAL A 143 -42.63 -23.16 1.70
CA VAL A 143 -43.59 -22.93 0.58
C VAL A 143 -43.88 -21.45 0.27
N HIS A 144 -43.78 -20.57 1.26
CA HIS A 144 -43.90 -19.12 1.13
C HIS A 144 -42.85 -18.46 0.19
N LEU A 145 -41.75 -19.16 -0.09
CA LEU A 145 -40.70 -18.76 -1.05
C LEU A 145 -40.88 -19.43 -2.43
N ALA A 146 -41.88 -20.29 -2.60
CA ALA A 146 -42.12 -20.98 -3.86
C ALA A 146 -42.65 -20.02 -4.94
N ASP A 147 -42.35 -20.33 -6.20
CA ASP A 147 -42.90 -19.59 -7.33
C ASP A 147 -44.42 -19.74 -7.43
N ALA A 148 -45.08 -18.70 -7.97
CA ALA A 148 -46.53 -18.63 -8.02
C ALA A 148 -47.16 -19.82 -8.79
N TYR A 149 -46.50 -20.31 -9.84
CA TYR A 149 -47.03 -21.42 -10.64
C TYR A 149 -46.96 -22.76 -9.90
N SER A 150 -45.87 -23.01 -9.16
CA SER A 150 -45.76 -24.18 -8.30
C SER A 150 -46.80 -24.17 -7.19
N VAL A 151 -47.06 -23.01 -6.58
CA VAL A 151 -48.08 -22.85 -5.53
C VAL A 151 -49.49 -23.16 -6.05
N GLU A 152 -49.85 -22.64 -7.24
CA GLU A 152 -51.13 -22.96 -7.88
C GLU A 152 -51.24 -24.44 -8.27
N CYS A 153 -50.13 -25.06 -8.70
CA CYS A 153 -50.09 -26.49 -9.00
C CYS A 153 -50.34 -27.35 -7.74
N LEU A 154 -49.73 -26.99 -6.62
CA LEU A 154 -49.95 -27.65 -5.32
C LEU A 154 -51.40 -27.48 -4.84
N LEU A 155 -51.98 -26.29 -4.97
CA LEU A 155 -53.39 -26.04 -4.71
C LEU A 155 -54.29 -26.95 -5.56
N HIS A 156 -53.96 -27.14 -6.83
CA HIS A 156 -54.72 -28.01 -7.73
C HIS A 156 -54.74 -29.47 -7.28
N VAL A 157 -53.64 -29.96 -6.69
CA VAL A 157 -53.56 -31.29 -6.07
C VAL A 157 -54.38 -31.32 -4.78
N VAL A 158 -54.23 -30.32 -3.91
CA VAL A 158 -54.94 -30.25 -2.61
C VAL A 158 -56.47 -30.27 -2.78
N ARG A 159 -56.99 -29.65 -3.86
CA ARG A 159 -58.42 -29.65 -4.20
C ARG A 159 -59.02 -31.04 -4.50
N ARG A 160 -58.22 -32.11 -4.62
CA ARG A 160 -58.66 -33.46 -5.01
C ARG A 160 -58.17 -34.58 -4.07
N LEU A 161 -57.83 -34.26 -2.83
CA LEU A 161 -57.23 -35.23 -1.91
C LEU A 161 -58.23 -36.21 -1.26
N ASP A 162 -59.51 -35.85 -1.20
CA ASP A 162 -60.55 -36.48 -0.37
C ASP A 162 -60.68 -38.01 -0.53
N VAL A 163 -60.30 -38.58 -1.68
CA VAL A 163 -60.40 -40.03 -1.99
C VAL A 163 -59.08 -40.60 -2.53
N SER A 164 -57.94 -40.08 -2.07
CA SER A 164 -56.61 -40.46 -2.55
C SER A 164 -55.67 -40.86 -1.42
N ARG A 165 -54.68 -41.72 -1.70
CA ARG A 165 -53.58 -42.01 -0.75
C ARG A 165 -52.46 -40.97 -0.88
N ILE A 166 -52.81 -39.68 -0.88
CA ILE A 166 -51.86 -38.57 -1.00
C ILE A 166 -51.95 -37.69 0.25
N LEU A 167 -50.81 -37.46 0.90
CA LEU A 167 -50.64 -36.53 2.00
C LEU A 167 -49.72 -35.39 1.55
N VAL A 168 -50.21 -34.15 1.58
CA VAL A 168 -49.41 -32.95 1.25
C VAL A 168 -49.01 -32.26 2.55
N VAL A 169 -47.71 -32.07 2.79
CA VAL A 169 -47.18 -31.35 3.96
C VAL A 169 -46.42 -30.12 3.49
N LEU A 170 -46.88 -28.94 3.86
CA LEU A 170 -46.32 -27.66 3.47
C LEU A 170 -45.74 -26.96 4.70
N GLY A 171 -44.45 -26.60 4.66
CA GLY A 171 -43.81 -25.78 5.67
C GLY A 171 -43.88 -24.30 5.32
N GLU A 172 -44.36 -23.45 6.23
CA GLU A 172 -44.35 -21.99 6.08
C GLU A 172 -43.62 -21.29 7.23
N SER A 173 -43.07 -20.11 6.97
CA SER A 173 -42.56 -19.23 8.01
C SER A 173 -43.60 -18.20 8.41
N SER A 174 -43.91 -18.15 9.71
CA SER A 174 -44.84 -17.17 10.29
C SER A 174 -44.28 -15.75 10.18
N GLY A 175 -45.18 -14.76 10.05
CA GLY A 175 -44.80 -13.35 9.95
C GLY A 175 -44.30 -12.93 8.57
N SER A 176 -44.53 -13.74 7.54
CA SER A 176 -44.21 -13.42 6.15
C SER A 176 -45.43 -12.89 5.39
N GLU A 177 -45.22 -12.34 4.18
CA GLU A 177 -46.32 -11.89 3.30
C GLU A 177 -47.32 -13.01 2.95
N TRP A 178 -46.87 -14.26 3.08
CA TRP A 178 -47.68 -15.45 2.84
C TRP A 178 -48.88 -15.57 3.80
N ASP A 179 -48.79 -14.99 5.00
CA ASP A 179 -49.86 -15.02 6.01
C ASP A 179 -51.18 -14.41 5.48
N ASP A 180 -51.06 -13.37 4.65
CA ASP A 180 -52.18 -12.62 4.06
C ASP A 180 -52.58 -13.14 2.66
N SER A 181 -51.84 -14.12 2.13
CA SER A 181 -52.02 -14.60 0.76
C SER A 181 -53.39 -15.26 0.55
N ARG A 182 -53.95 -15.10 -0.66
CA ARG A 182 -55.21 -15.76 -1.05
C ARG A 182 -55.07 -17.28 -0.98
N THR A 183 -53.93 -17.81 -1.42
CA THR A 183 -53.63 -19.24 -1.43
C THR A 183 -53.66 -19.84 -0.03
N ARG A 184 -53.00 -19.21 0.94
CA ARG A 184 -53.01 -19.68 2.32
C ARG A 184 -54.43 -19.71 2.90
N ARG A 185 -55.22 -18.66 2.66
CA ARG A 185 -56.64 -18.62 3.07
C ARG A 185 -57.46 -19.73 2.42
N GLU A 186 -57.20 -20.06 1.17
CA GLU A 186 -57.88 -21.17 0.49
C GLU A 186 -57.51 -22.53 1.09
N LEU A 187 -56.23 -22.78 1.39
CA LEU A 187 -55.77 -23.99 2.08
C LEU A 187 -56.46 -24.15 3.43
N LEU A 188 -56.51 -23.10 4.24
CA LEU A 188 -57.09 -23.13 5.59
C LEU A 188 -58.62 -23.33 5.60
N ARG A 189 -59.32 -23.00 4.51
CA ARG A 189 -60.77 -23.22 4.39
C ARG A 189 -61.15 -24.67 4.08
N ARG A 190 -60.18 -25.52 3.71
CA ARG A 190 -60.45 -26.91 3.32
C ARG A 190 -60.49 -27.83 4.55
N PRO A 191 -61.55 -28.64 4.74
CA PRO A 191 -61.64 -29.56 5.89
C PRO A 191 -60.52 -30.59 5.97
N VAL A 192 -59.98 -31.00 4.82
CA VAL A 192 -58.85 -31.94 4.72
C VAL A 192 -57.48 -31.31 5.05
N CYS A 193 -57.43 -29.98 5.26
CA CYS A 193 -56.22 -29.26 5.61
C CYS A 193 -56.14 -29.04 7.13
N ARG A 194 -55.10 -29.56 7.77
CA ARG A 194 -54.80 -29.30 9.19
C ARG A 194 -53.71 -28.24 9.32
N PHE A 195 -53.92 -27.28 10.21
CA PHE A 195 -52.92 -26.27 10.57
C PHE A 195 -52.15 -26.70 11.82
N LEU A 196 -50.83 -26.73 11.74
CA LEU A 196 -49.94 -27.10 12.84
C LEU A 196 -49.00 -25.93 13.12
N HIS A 197 -49.02 -25.41 14.35
CA HIS A 197 -48.15 -24.33 14.76
C HIS A 197 -46.96 -24.85 15.58
N VAL A 198 -45.75 -24.54 15.13
CA VAL A 198 -44.49 -24.86 15.78
C VAL A 198 -43.96 -23.60 16.47
N GLY A 199 -44.32 -23.45 17.75
CA GLY A 199 -43.93 -22.31 18.59
C GLY A 199 -42.49 -22.37 19.09
N ALA A 200 -42.02 -21.29 19.71
CA ALA A 200 -40.74 -21.29 20.43
C ALA A 200 -40.71 -22.35 21.54
N LEU A 201 -39.53 -22.86 21.88
CA LEU A 201 -39.39 -23.83 22.97
C LEU A 201 -39.76 -23.18 24.31
N PRO A 202 -40.63 -23.81 25.11
CA PRO A 202 -40.84 -23.40 26.49
C PRO A 202 -39.56 -23.65 27.31
N ARG A 203 -39.50 -23.09 28.52
CA ARG A 203 -38.34 -23.25 29.42
C ARG A 203 -38.02 -24.72 29.69
N ASP A 204 -39.04 -25.56 29.79
CA ASP A 204 -38.86 -27.01 30.01
C ASP A 204 -38.21 -27.70 28.79
N GLY A 205 -38.58 -27.30 27.57
CA GLY A 205 -37.93 -27.75 26.35
C GLY A 205 -36.47 -27.29 26.25
N ILE A 206 -36.16 -26.06 26.68
CA ILE A 206 -34.78 -25.58 26.77
C ILE A 206 -34.00 -26.39 27.82
N ALA A 207 -34.60 -26.69 28.97
CA ALA A 207 -34.00 -27.53 30.00
C ALA A 207 -33.71 -28.96 29.49
N ALA A 208 -34.61 -29.53 28.69
CA ALA A 208 -34.42 -30.83 28.05
C ALA A 208 -33.26 -30.80 27.03
N MET A 209 -33.16 -29.76 26.20
CA MET A 209 -32.02 -29.58 25.29
C MET A 209 -30.69 -29.43 26.04
N LEU A 210 -30.68 -28.72 27.17
CA LEU A 210 -29.51 -28.60 28.04
C LEU A 210 -29.12 -29.94 28.65
N ALA A 211 -30.09 -30.74 29.09
CA ALA A 211 -29.85 -32.05 29.67
C ALA A 211 -29.25 -33.05 28.67
N ASP A 212 -29.69 -33.03 27.40
CA ASP A 212 -29.12 -33.86 26.33
C ASP A 212 -27.67 -33.44 25.99
N GLY A 213 -27.37 -32.13 26.08
CA GLY A 213 -26.05 -31.56 25.85
C GLY A 213 -25.06 -31.69 27.02
N ARG A 214 -25.45 -32.22 28.18
CA ARG A 214 -24.65 -32.24 29.44
C ARG A 214 -23.54 -33.30 29.51
N LYS A 215 -23.39 -34.21 28.54
CA LYS A 215 -22.34 -35.24 28.62
C LYS A 215 -20.94 -34.60 28.60
N GLY A 216 -20.33 -34.44 29.78
CA GLY A 216 -18.95 -34.00 29.98
C GLY A 216 -18.71 -32.54 30.43
N ARG A 217 -19.74 -31.78 30.86
CA ARG A 217 -19.60 -30.34 31.20
C ARG A 217 -19.53 -30.07 32.72
N ARG A 218 -18.76 -29.05 33.13
CA ARG A 218 -18.46 -28.74 34.55
C ARG A 218 -19.59 -28.04 35.33
N SER A 219 -20.35 -27.14 34.70
CA SER A 219 -21.53 -26.47 35.30
C SER A 219 -22.35 -25.76 34.21
N ALA A 220 -23.63 -26.07 34.02
CA ALA A 220 -24.43 -25.42 32.97
C ALA A 220 -25.02 -24.07 33.45
N PRO A 221 -24.93 -22.99 32.67
CA PRO A 221 -25.64 -21.74 32.92
C PRO A 221 -27.16 -21.95 33.07
N PRO A 222 -27.87 -21.06 33.78
CA PRO A 222 -29.29 -21.25 34.04
C PRO A 222 -30.12 -21.18 32.76
N VAL A 223 -31.23 -21.93 32.72
CA VAL A 223 -32.19 -21.97 31.60
C VAL A 223 -32.66 -20.57 31.21
N SER A 224 -32.80 -19.67 32.19
CA SER A 224 -33.21 -18.28 31.97
C SER A 224 -32.25 -17.51 31.06
N GLU A 225 -30.96 -17.80 31.11
CA GLU A 225 -29.94 -17.11 30.33
C GLU A 225 -29.94 -17.56 28.86
N PHE A 226 -30.04 -18.87 28.64
CA PHE A 226 -30.25 -19.43 27.30
C PHE A 226 -31.57 -18.94 26.69
N HIS A 227 -32.64 -18.86 27.48
CA HIS A 227 -33.91 -18.30 27.02
C HIS A 227 -33.79 -16.81 26.66
N ARG A 228 -33.05 -16.03 27.47
CA ARG A 228 -32.79 -14.60 27.19
C ARG A 228 -32.11 -14.42 25.83
N LEU A 229 -31.10 -15.22 25.51
CA LEU A 229 -30.29 -15.08 24.29
C LEU A 229 -30.93 -15.72 23.04
N SER A 230 -31.64 -16.83 23.20
CA SER A 230 -32.24 -17.59 22.09
C SER A 230 -33.71 -17.26 21.82
N GLY A 231 -34.41 -16.68 22.78
CA GLY A 231 -35.87 -16.52 22.72
C GLY A 231 -36.64 -17.84 22.58
N GLY A 232 -36.02 -18.98 22.92
CA GLY A 232 -36.59 -20.31 22.71
C GLY A 232 -36.45 -20.84 21.27
N SER A 233 -35.68 -20.19 20.41
CA SER A 233 -35.37 -20.70 19.07
C SER A 233 -34.42 -21.91 19.15
N PRO A 234 -34.83 -23.11 18.69
CA PRO A 234 -33.97 -24.29 18.69
C PRO A 234 -32.65 -24.09 17.94
N LEU A 235 -32.66 -23.31 16.84
CA LEU A 235 -31.47 -23.04 16.04
C LEU A 235 -30.46 -22.18 16.82
N LEU A 236 -30.92 -21.08 17.43
CA LEU A 236 -30.07 -20.22 18.26
C LEU A 236 -29.62 -20.95 19.53
N MET A 237 -30.50 -21.76 20.12
CA MET A 237 -30.17 -22.57 21.29
C MET A 237 -29.02 -23.55 21.00
N ARG A 238 -29.07 -24.23 19.85
CA ARG A 238 -27.98 -25.14 19.43
C ARG A 238 -26.68 -24.38 19.23
N ALA A 239 -26.73 -23.23 18.57
CA ALA A 239 -25.56 -22.40 18.36
C ALA A 239 -24.92 -21.92 19.68
N LEU A 240 -25.74 -21.51 20.65
CA LEU A 240 -25.26 -21.15 22.00
C LEU A 240 -24.67 -22.35 22.74
N LEU A 241 -25.22 -23.56 22.56
CA LEU A 241 -24.68 -24.78 23.16
C LEU A 241 -23.32 -25.17 22.56
N ASP A 242 -23.11 -24.89 21.27
CA ASP A 242 -21.85 -25.09 20.56
C ASP A 242 -20.82 -24.06 21.04
N ASP A 243 -21.15 -22.76 21.04
CA ASP A 243 -20.28 -21.69 21.55
C ASP A 243 -19.88 -21.91 23.01
N TYR A 244 -20.84 -22.32 23.85
CA TYR A 244 -20.57 -22.64 25.25
C TYR A 244 -19.67 -23.88 25.42
N ALA A 245 -19.82 -24.90 24.58
CA ALA A 245 -18.92 -26.07 24.61
C ALA A 245 -17.49 -25.71 24.22
N ASP A 246 -17.34 -24.77 23.29
CA ASP A 246 -16.04 -24.25 22.88
C ASP A 246 -15.39 -23.43 24.00
N ALA A 247 -16.17 -22.59 24.68
CA ALA A 247 -15.72 -21.83 25.84
C ALA A 247 -15.32 -22.72 27.04
N ASP A 248 -16.12 -23.74 27.38
CA ASP A 248 -15.84 -24.69 28.47
C ASP A 248 -14.55 -25.49 28.21
N ARG A 249 -14.31 -25.89 26.95
CA ARG A 249 -13.04 -26.52 26.53
C ARG A 249 -11.85 -25.57 26.65
N ALA A 250 -12.05 -24.28 26.45
CA ALA A 250 -11.02 -23.25 26.63
C ALA A 250 -10.85 -22.79 28.09
N GLY A 251 -11.60 -23.37 29.04
CA GLY A 251 -11.53 -23.04 30.47
C GLY A 251 -12.41 -21.86 30.90
N GLY A 252 -13.26 -21.33 30.01
CA GLY A 252 -14.27 -20.32 30.34
C GLY A 252 -15.57 -20.94 30.86
N ALA A 253 -16.21 -20.31 31.85
CA ALA A 253 -17.47 -20.80 32.43
C ALA A 253 -18.70 -19.98 32.03
N GLU A 254 -18.52 -18.86 31.31
CA GLU A 254 -19.58 -17.91 30.98
C GLU A 254 -20.23 -18.19 29.61
N LEU A 255 -21.55 -18.00 29.53
CA LEU A 255 -22.31 -18.13 28.28
C LEU A 255 -22.16 -16.86 27.43
N VAL A 256 -21.14 -16.82 26.58
CA VAL A 256 -20.91 -15.72 25.65
C VAL A 256 -21.28 -16.17 24.23
N PRO A 257 -22.24 -15.51 23.54
CA PRO A 257 -22.51 -15.78 22.14
C PRO A 257 -21.25 -15.57 21.30
N GLY A 258 -20.88 -16.60 20.55
CA GLY A 258 -19.66 -16.64 19.74
C GLY A 258 -19.97 -16.74 18.25
N GLU A 259 -19.07 -17.38 17.51
CA GLU A 259 -19.17 -17.46 16.06
C GLU A 259 -20.35 -18.33 15.59
N ALA A 260 -20.70 -19.39 16.35
CA ALA A 260 -21.81 -20.25 15.99
C ALA A 260 -23.13 -19.47 16.10
N TYR A 261 -23.31 -18.67 17.17
CA TYR A 261 -24.48 -17.80 17.31
C TYR A 261 -24.59 -16.80 16.17
N GLU A 262 -23.52 -16.09 15.82
CA GLU A 262 -23.54 -15.14 14.70
C GLU A 262 -23.95 -15.80 13.37
N ARG A 263 -23.41 -17.00 13.08
CA ARG A 263 -23.78 -17.77 11.88
C ARG A 263 -25.24 -18.18 11.89
N ALA A 264 -25.78 -18.57 13.05
CA ALA A 264 -27.18 -18.95 13.19
C ALA A 264 -28.13 -17.75 12.96
N VAL A 265 -27.78 -16.56 13.46
CA VAL A 265 -28.54 -15.32 13.20
C VAL A 265 -28.56 -15.02 11.70
N ALA A 266 -27.40 -15.08 11.03
CA ALA A 266 -27.31 -14.86 9.59
C ALA A 266 -28.14 -15.88 8.79
N LEU A 267 -28.12 -17.15 9.20
CA LEU A 267 -28.92 -18.21 8.58
C LEU A 267 -30.42 -17.95 8.72
N CYS A 268 -30.88 -17.46 9.88
CA CYS A 268 -32.28 -17.05 10.06
C CYS A 268 -32.65 -15.95 9.04
N LEU A 269 -31.87 -14.87 8.98
CA LEU A 269 -32.18 -13.71 8.13
C LEU A 269 -32.03 -13.97 6.63
N ASN A 270 -31.15 -14.88 6.24
CA ASN A 270 -31.01 -15.30 4.84
C ASN A 270 -32.20 -16.14 4.35
N ARG A 271 -32.88 -16.84 5.27
CA ARG A 271 -34.11 -17.59 4.97
C ARG A 271 -35.38 -16.75 5.11
N SER A 272 -35.30 -15.57 5.71
CA SER A 272 -36.40 -14.61 5.77
C SER A 272 -36.58 -13.86 4.46
N ASP A 273 -37.75 -13.26 4.29
CA ASP A 273 -38.04 -12.35 3.19
C ASP A 273 -37.16 -11.07 3.24
N ARG A 274 -37.09 -10.37 2.10
CA ARG A 274 -36.23 -9.19 1.92
C ARG A 274 -36.59 -8.04 2.87
N LEU A 275 -37.87 -7.87 3.20
CA LEU A 275 -38.31 -6.79 4.08
C LEU A 275 -37.90 -7.08 5.53
N THR A 276 -38.07 -8.32 6.00
CA THR A 276 -37.64 -8.74 7.33
C THR A 276 -36.13 -8.58 7.51
N ARG A 277 -35.33 -8.96 6.50
CA ARG A 277 -33.88 -8.76 6.50
C ARG A 277 -33.49 -7.27 6.55
N SER A 278 -34.16 -6.45 5.73
CA SER A 278 -33.91 -5.00 5.71
C SER A 278 -34.31 -4.33 7.03
N THR A 279 -35.40 -4.80 7.66
CA THR A 279 -35.84 -4.35 8.99
C THR A 279 -34.80 -4.67 10.05
N ALA A 280 -34.27 -5.90 10.06
CA ALA A 280 -33.21 -6.30 10.98
C ALA A 280 -31.95 -5.43 10.80
N TRP A 281 -31.56 -5.15 9.55
CA TRP A 281 -30.42 -4.30 9.24
C TRP A 281 -30.62 -2.86 9.73
N VAL A 282 -31.78 -2.24 9.46
CA VAL A 282 -32.09 -0.88 9.94
C VAL A 282 -32.03 -0.81 11.47
N LEU A 283 -32.66 -1.76 12.17
CA LEU A 283 -32.59 -1.85 13.64
C LEU A 283 -31.14 -2.00 14.13
N ALA A 284 -30.33 -2.79 13.43
CA ALA A 284 -28.94 -3.02 13.81
C ALA A 284 -28.07 -1.77 13.60
N VAL A 285 -28.31 -1.02 12.53
CA VAL A 285 -27.60 0.23 12.26
C VAL A 285 -27.95 1.31 13.29
N LEU A 286 -29.24 1.52 13.53
CA LEU A 286 -29.72 2.52 14.49
C LEU A 286 -29.33 2.19 15.92
N GLY A 287 -29.32 0.90 16.27
CA GLY A 287 -29.02 0.43 17.63
C GLY A 287 -29.93 1.08 18.68
N PRO A 288 -29.44 1.26 19.92
CA PRO A 288 -30.18 1.92 21.00
C PRO A 288 -30.51 3.40 20.73
N ARG A 289 -29.88 4.03 19.73
CA ARG A 289 -30.04 5.47 19.48
C ARG A 289 -31.32 5.78 18.69
N GLY A 290 -31.79 4.87 17.86
CA GLY A 290 -33.00 5.05 17.04
C GLY A 290 -34.25 4.39 17.61
N GLU A 291 -34.37 4.25 18.93
CA GLU A 291 -35.51 3.57 19.60
C GLU A 291 -36.88 4.17 19.26
N ARG A 292 -36.92 5.45 18.86
CA ARG A 292 -38.13 6.17 18.46
C ARG A 292 -38.34 6.20 16.95
N ALA A 293 -37.38 5.73 16.15
CA ALA A 293 -37.51 5.67 14.70
C ALA A 293 -38.31 4.43 14.31
N GLU A 294 -39.39 4.62 13.55
CA GLU A 294 -40.20 3.53 13.01
C GLU A 294 -39.49 2.91 11.79
N PRO A 295 -39.04 1.63 11.85
CA PRO A 295 -38.32 1.01 10.73
C PRO A 295 -39.14 0.95 9.44
N ALA A 296 -40.48 0.88 9.56
CA ALA A 296 -41.40 0.89 8.42
C ALA A 296 -41.30 2.18 7.60
N GLU A 297 -41.27 3.34 8.29
CA GLU A 297 -41.14 4.65 7.67
C GLU A 297 -39.79 4.80 6.97
N LEU A 298 -38.72 4.38 7.65
CA LEU A 298 -37.36 4.38 7.10
C LEU A 298 -37.20 3.49 5.87
N LEU A 299 -37.91 2.36 5.80
CA LEU A 299 -37.91 1.49 4.64
C LEU A 299 -38.87 1.98 3.54
N GLY A 300 -39.81 2.86 3.86
CA GLY A 300 -40.85 3.34 2.95
C GLY A 300 -41.93 2.31 2.68
N VAL A 301 -42.29 1.52 3.69
CA VAL A 301 -43.29 0.46 3.60
C VAL A 301 -44.49 0.73 4.51
N PRO A 302 -45.68 0.16 4.22
CA PRO A 302 -46.82 0.28 5.11
C PRO A 302 -46.51 -0.22 6.53
N ARG A 303 -47.01 0.48 7.55
CA ARG A 303 -46.81 0.14 8.97
C ARG A 303 -47.13 -1.33 9.28
N ALA A 304 -48.23 -1.86 8.74
CA ALA A 304 -48.62 -3.26 8.90
C ALA A 304 -47.53 -4.25 8.41
N ALA A 305 -46.82 -3.92 7.32
CA ALA A 305 -45.73 -4.75 6.80
C ALA A 305 -44.47 -4.69 7.67
N GLY A 306 -44.16 -3.51 8.23
CA GLY A 306 -43.09 -3.36 9.22
C GLY A 306 -43.38 -4.11 10.51
N GLU A 307 -44.60 -4.02 11.04
CA GLU A 307 -45.01 -4.75 12.24
C GLU A 307 -44.95 -6.27 12.04
N ARG A 308 -45.31 -6.78 10.85
CA ARG A 308 -45.11 -8.19 10.51
C ARG A 308 -43.64 -8.59 10.57
N SER A 309 -42.75 -7.78 10.01
CA SER A 309 -41.30 -8.02 10.03
C SER A 309 -40.75 -8.02 11.47
N LEU A 310 -41.20 -7.10 12.31
CA LEU A 310 -40.84 -7.04 13.74
C LEU A 310 -41.31 -8.29 14.50
N ARG A 311 -42.54 -8.76 14.24
CA ARG A 311 -43.06 -10.01 14.80
C ARG A 311 -42.25 -11.21 14.35
N ALA A 312 -41.92 -11.32 13.06
CA ALA A 312 -41.10 -12.40 12.53
C ALA A 312 -39.72 -12.46 13.22
N LEU A 313 -39.06 -11.32 13.42
CA LEU A 313 -37.78 -11.24 14.12
C LEU A 313 -37.89 -11.56 15.62
N HIS A 314 -39.01 -11.17 16.25
CA HIS A 314 -39.30 -11.55 17.63
C HIS A 314 -39.46 -13.07 17.78
N ASP A 315 -40.24 -13.69 16.89
CA ASP A 315 -40.56 -15.12 16.94
C ASP A 315 -39.35 -15.99 16.55
N MET A 316 -38.42 -15.47 15.74
CA MET A 316 -37.10 -16.09 15.51
C MET A 316 -36.20 -16.09 16.76
N GLY A 317 -36.59 -15.36 17.81
CA GLY A 317 -35.81 -15.19 19.03
C GLY A 317 -34.75 -14.09 18.95
N LEU A 318 -34.77 -13.23 17.92
CA LEU A 318 -33.78 -12.16 17.76
C LEU A 318 -34.18 -10.89 18.53
N LEU A 319 -35.47 -10.57 18.58
CA LEU A 319 -35.97 -9.36 19.23
C LEU A 319 -36.78 -9.64 20.52
N ALA A 320 -36.75 -8.70 21.45
CA ALA A 320 -37.67 -8.54 22.57
C ALA A 320 -38.06 -7.06 22.65
N ALA A 321 -39.37 -6.77 22.73
CA ALA A 321 -39.90 -5.39 22.76
C ALA A 321 -39.32 -4.49 21.64
N GLY A 322 -39.18 -5.04 20.42
CA GLY A 322 -38.65 -4.32 19.25
C GLY A 322 -37.13 -4.13 19.21
N ARG A 323 -36.38 -4.68 20.17
CA ARG A 323 -34.92 -4.53 20.28
C ARG A 323 -34.21 -5.86 20.22
N PHE A 324 -32.96 -5.89 19.76
CA PHE A 324 -32.14 -7.09 19.84
C PHE A 324 -32.03 -7.56 21.29
N ARG A 325 -32.28 -8.85 21.53
CA ARG A 325 -32.18 -9.45 22.87
C ARG A 325 -30.76 -9.37 23.44
N HIS A 326 -29.76 -9.28 22.55
CA HIS A 326 -28.35 -9.20 22.90
C HIS A 326 -27.57 -8.46 21.81
N GLU A 327 -26.50 -7.75 22.19
CA GLU A 327 -25.64 -7.01 21.24
C GLU A 327 -25.03 -7.93 20.19
N ALA A 328 -24.70 -9.19 20.55
CA ALA A 328 -24.20 -10.19 19.59
C ALA A 328 -25.16 -10.43 18.42
N GLY A 329 -26.48 -10.35 18.62
CA GLY A 329 -27.46 -10.45 17.54
C GLY A 329 -27.36 -9.27 16.57
N ARG A 330 -27.22 -8.06 17.12
CA ARG A 330 -26.97 -6.84 16.34
C ARG A 330 -25.64 -6.90 15.59
N THR A 331 -24.57 -7.32 16.25
CA THR A 331 -23.24 -7.50 15.64
C THR A 331 -23.27 -8.52 14.51
N ALA A 332 -23.98 -9.65 14.70
CA ALA A 332 -24.15 -10.66 13.66
C ALA A 332 -24.80 -10.07 12.40
N VAL A 333 -25.82 -9.22 12.55
CA VAL A 333 -26.44 -8.51 11.43
C VAL A 333 -25.44 -7.59 10.73
N LEU A 334 -24.75 -6.73 11.47
CA LEU A 334 -23.80 -5.77 10.89
C LEU A 334 -22.60 -6.42 10.19
N ARG A 335 -22.20 -7.64 10.60
CA ARG A 335 -21.03 -8.34 10.05
C ARG A 335 -21.35 -9.33 8.93
N ARG A 336 -22.50 -10.01 9.00
CA ARG A 336 -22.80 -11.18 8.15
C ARG A 336 -24.01 -11.00 7.23
N VAL A 337 -24.80 -9.96 7.43
CA VAL A 337 -25.97 -9.67 6.58
C VAL A 337 -25.60 -8.56 5.62
N GLU A 338 -25.84 -8.82 4.33
CA GLU A 338 -25.60 -7.84 3.29
C GLU A 338 -26.50 -6.61 3.49
N PRO A 339 -25.93 -5.39 3.46
CA PRO A 339 -26.72 -4.17 3.58
C PRO A 339 -27.68 -4.04 2.38
N PRO A 340 -28.88 -3.50 2.59
CA PRO A 340 -29.78 -3.18 1.50
C PRO A 340 -29.12 -2.14 0.56
N SER A 341 -28.89 -2.52 -0.69
CA SER A 341 -28.28 -1.65 -1.72
C SER A 341 -29.26 -0.56 -2.18
N SER A 342 -29.42 0.52 -1.40
CA SER A 342 -30.30 1.63 -1.74
C SER A 342 -29.74 2.96 -1.23
N PRO A 343 -29.23 3.84 -2.12
CA PRO A 343 -28.76 5.18 -1.75
C PRO A 343 -29.83 6.01 -1.01
N ARG A 344 -31.10 5.86 -1.39
CA ARG A 344 -32.24 6.52 -0.72
C ARG A 344 -32.46 6.04 0.71
N LEU A 345 -32.23 4.75 0.99
CA LEU A 345 -32.31 4.23 2.36
C LEU A 345 -31.13 4.75 3.18
N GLU A 346 -29.92 4.72 2.63
CA GLU A 346 -28.72 5.24 3.29
C GLU A 346 -28.85 6.73 3.64
N ALA A 347 -29.43 7.54 2.75
CA ALA A 347 -29.74 8.95 3.02
C ALA A 347 -30.71 9.13 4.19
N ARG A 348 -31.78 8.33 4.26
CA ARG A 348 -32.77 8.37 5.36
C ARG A 348 -32.16 7.92 6.68
N VAL A 349 -31.35 6.86 6.65
CA VAL A 349 -30.61 6.35 7.81
C VAL A 349 -29.63 7.40 8.33
N ALA A 350 -28.89 8.09 7.45
CA ALA A 350 -27.97 9.16 7.83
C ALA A 350 -28.71 10.32 8.53
N ARG A 351 -29.87 10.74 8.02
CA ARG A 351 -30.71 11.79 8.65
C ARG A 351 -31.15 11.40 10.05
N VAL A 352 -31.69 10.19 10.21
CA VAL A 352 -32.11 9.70 11.53
C VAL A 352 -30.92 9.60 12.48
N LEU A 353 -29.80 9.03 12.04
CA LEU A 353 -28.60 8.96 12.88
C LEU A 353 -28.10 10.34 13.31
N HIS A 354 -28.21 11.35 12.45
CA HIS A 354 -27.86 12.73 12.78
C HIS A 354 -28.80 13.32 13.85
N GLU A 355 -30.12 13.17 13.68
CA GLU A 355 -31.13 13.62 14.66
C GLU A 355 -30.90 13.02 16.06
N TYR A 356 -30.40 11.78 16.14
CA TYR A 356 -30.08 11.10 17.39
C TYR A 356 -28.60 11.25 17.84
N GLY A 357 -27.85 12.19 17.26
CA GLY A 357 -26.51 12.57 17.73
C GLY A 357 -25.42 11.52 17.47
N ALA A 358 -25.50 10.77 16.36
CA ALA A 358 -24.42 9.87 15.95
C ALA A 358 -23.15 10.67 15.60
N SER A 359 -21.98 10.05 15.81
CA SER A 359 -20.71 10.69 15.47
C SER A 359 -20.51 10.82 13.96
N SER A 360 -19.76 11.84 13.56
CA SER A 360 -19.42 12.13 12.16
C SER A 360 -18.80 10.93 11.43
N THR A 361 -18.00 10.09 12.12
CA THR A 361 -17.46 8.84 11.54
C THR A 361 -18.55 7.82 11.18
N VAL A 362 -19.60 7.69 12.01
CA VAL A 362 -20.72 6.77 11.73
C VAL A 362 -21.57 7.33 10.59
N LEU A 363 -21.86 8.64 10.62
CA LEU A 363 -22.61 9.32 9.57
C LEU A 363 -21.92 9.20 8.21
N ALA A 364 -20.61 9.42 8.15
CA ALA A 364 -19.84 9.40 6.90
C ALA A 364 -19.97 8.08 6.13
N ARG A 365 -20.05 6.93 6.81
CA ARG A 365 -20.28 5.64 6.15
C ARG A 365 -21.58 5.65 5.33
N HIS A 366 -22.65 6.17 5.92
CA HIS A 366 -23.97 6.22 5.31
C HIS A 366 -24.06 7.34 4.26
N LEU A 367 -23.41 8.48 4.50
CA LEU A 367 -23.33 9.57 3.53
C LEU A 367 -22.56 9.18 2.27
N VAL A 368 -21.46 8.43 2.40
CA VAL A 368 -20.70 7.93 1.25
C VAL A 368 -21.52 6.91 0.44
N ALA A 369 -22.28 6.03 1.10
CA ALA A 369 -23.15 5.08 0.41
C ALA A 369 -24.42 5.71 -0.20
N ALA A 370 -24.87 6.85 0.35
CA ALA A 370 -26.01 7.61 -0.16
C ALA A 370 -25.66 8.45 -1.40
N GLU A 371 -24.38 8.73 -1.63
CA GLU A 371 -23.80 9.61 -2.65
C GLU A 371 -24.22 11.08 -2.56
N ASN A 372 -25.52 11.38 -2.38
CA ASN A 372 -26.01 12.74 -2.25
C ASN A 372 -27.11 12.87 -1.19
N VAL A 373 -26.87 13.75 -0.21
CA VAL A 373 -27.84 14.13 0.81
C VAL A 373 -27.84 15.65 0.92
N ASP A 374 -28.92 16.29 0.49
CA ASP A 374 -29.08 17.73 0.62
C ASP A 374 -29.50 18.08 2.06
N ALA A 375 -28.52 18.45 2.90
CA ALA A 375 -28.73 19.02 4.23
C ALA A 375 -27.49 19.79 4.72
N PRO A 376 -27.65 20.93 5.45
CA PRO A 376 -26.53 21.78 5.88
C PRO A 376 -25.48 21.10 6.79
N TRP A 377 -25.87 20.06 7.53
CA TRP A 377 -24.99 19.34 8.46
C TRP A 377 -24.09 18.29 7.77
N VAL A 378 -24.35 17.94 6.51
CA VAL A 378 -23.64 16.88 5.77
C VAL A 378 -22.19 17.26 5.55
N LEU A 379 -21.92 18.47 5.06
CA LEU A 379 -20.57 18.92 4.78
C LEU A 379 -19.69 18.98 6.05
N PRO A 380 -20.11 19.61 7.18
CA PRO A 380 -19.37 19.55 8.43
C PRO A 380 -19.09 18.12 8.90
N ALA A 381 -20.08 17.23 8.85
CA ALA A 381 -19.90 15.83 9.25
C ALA A 381 -18.89 15.08 8.37
N LEU A 382 -18.90 15.30 7.04
CA LEU A 382 -17.91 14.70 6.13
C LEU A 382 -16.50 15.26 6.35
N LEU A 383 -16.36 16.56 6.61
CA LEU A 383 -15.07 17.17 6.90
C LEU A 383 -14.48 16.65 8.23
N GLU A 384 -15.28 16.61 9.30
CA GLU A 384 -14.86 16.05 10.59
C GLU A 384 -14.52 14.56 10.49
N ALA A 385 -15.30 13.79 9.73
CA ALA A 385 -15.01 12.39 9.49
C ALA A 385 -13.72 12.19 8.69
N ALA A 386 -13.46 13.06 7.70
CA ALA A 386 -12.22 13.05 6.94
C ALA A 386 -11.02 13.38 7.83
N GLU A 387 -11.12 14.39 8.70
CA GLU A 387 -10.07 14.71 9.67
C GLU A 387 -9.83 13.56 10.66
N ALA A 388 -10.89 12.95 11.19
CA ALA A 388 -10.79 11.79 12.08
C ALA A 388 -10.18 10.56 11.37
N ALA A 389 -10.49 10.37 10.08
CA ALA A 389 -9.90 9.32 9.26
C ALA A 389 -8.41 9.59 9.00
N LEU A 390 -8.01 10.83 8.69
CA LEU A 390 -6.62 11.22 8.54
C LEU A 390 -5.81 11.01 9.83
N ALA A 391 -6.37 11.37 10.98
CA ALA A 391 -5.76 11.13 12.29
C ALA A 391 -5.54 9.63 12.59
N ARG A 392 -6.37 8.75 12.03
CA ARG A 392 -6.24 7.28 12.12
C ARG A 392 -5.45 6.67 10.95
N ASN A 393 -4.87 7.49 10.06
CA ASN A 393 -4.17 7.08 8.83
C ASN A 393 -5.05 6.32 7.82
N GLU A 394 -6.37 6.50 7.85
CA GLU A 394 -7.32 5.92 6.90
C GLU A 394 -7.53 6.84 5.69
N VAL A 395 -6.46 7.16 4.96
CA VAL A 395 -6.46 8.19 3.89
C VAL A 395 -7.49 7.89 2.79
N GLY A 396 -7.69 6.62 2.44
CA GLY A 396 -8.72 6.22 1.47
C GLY A 396 -10.13 6.65 1.91
N ARG A 397 -10.49 6.39 3.18
CA ARG A 397 -11.78 6.82 3.74
C ARG A 397 -11.89 8.34 3.81
N ALA A 398 -10.80 9.04 4.15
CA ALA A 398 -10.79 10.49 4.15
C ALA A 398 -11.06 11.04 2.75
N LEU A 399 -10.41 10.49 1.72
CA LEU A 399 -10.64 10.86 0.32
C LEU A 399 -12.08 10.56 -0.14
N ASP A 400 -12.66 9.43 0.26
CA ASP A 400 -14.06 9.10 -0.05
C ASP A 400 -15.02 10.10 0.58
N CYS A 401 -14.81 10.48 1.85
CA CYS A 401 -15.60 11.52 2.51
C CYS A 401 -15.46 12.86 1.78
N LEU A 402 -14.24 13.26 1.41
CA LEU A 402 -13.96 14.54 0.76
C LEU A 402 -14.47 14.61 -0.69
N ARG A 403 -14.54 13.48 -1.40
CA ARG A 403 -15.15 13.39 -2.73
C ARG A 403 -16.65 13.67 -2.66
N VAL A 404 -17.35 13.06 -1.72
CA VAL A 404 -18.78 13.29 -1.49
C VAL A 404 -19.04 14.71 -0.97
N ALA A 405 -18.16 15.22 -0.10
CA ALA A 405 -18.23 16.59 0.41
C ALA A 405 -18.14 17.63 -0.71
N ARG A 406 -17.32 17.38 -1.74
CA ARG A 406 -17.18 18.26 -2.90
C ARG A 406 -18.50 18.43 -3.64
N ASP A 407 -19.26 17.35 -3.77
CA ASP A 407 -20.53 17.35 -4.50
C ASP A 407 -21.68 17.92 -3.64
N SER A 408 -21.45 18.09 -2.33
CA SER A 408 -22.40 18.69 -1.36
C SER A 408 -22.12 20.18 -1.06
N CYS A 409 -21.18 20.82 -1.77
CA CYS A 409 -20.83 22.22 -1.52
C CYS A 409 -21.89 23.18 -2.08
N ALA A 410 -22.42 24.07 -1.24
CA ALA A 410 -23.42 25.07 -1.62
C ALA A 410 -22.83 26.44 -2.01
N ASP A 411 -21.63 26.76 -1.50
CA ASP A 411 -20.98 28.05 -1.71
C ASP A 411 -19.49 27.90 -2.06
N GLU A 412 -18.89 28.98 -2.58
CA GLU A 412 -17.49 28.98 -3.01
C GLU A 412 -16.51 28.79 -1.84
N ARG A 413 -16.85 29.24 -0.62
CA ARG A 413 -16.00 29.08 0.57
C ARG A 413 -15.93 27.60 0.99
N GLN A 414 -17.04 26.87 0.90
CA GLN A 414 -17.12 25.44 1.12
C GLN A 414 -16.29 24.67 0.09
N VAL A 415 -16.41 25.04 -1.20
CA VAL A 415 -15.60 24.47 -2.28
C VAL A 415 -14.11 24.63 -1.99
N LEU A 416 -13.67 25.82 -1.57
CA LEU A 416 -12.26 26.08 -1.22
C LEU A 416 -11.80 25.23 -0.02
N ARG A 417 -12.60 25.14 1.04
CA ARG A 417 -12.29 24.29 2.22
C ARG A 417 -12.13 22.82 1.83
N VAL A 418 -13.04 22.28 1.03
CA VAL A 418 -12.95 20.88 0.54
C VAL A 418 -11.73 20.69 -0.37
N ARG A 419 -11.43 21.64 -1.26
CA ARG A 419 -10.24 21.58 -2.13
C ARG A 419 -8.94 21.54 -1.32
N ILE A 420 -8.80 22.36 -0.28
CA ILE A 420 -7.62 22.32 0.60
C ILE A 420 -7.52 20.98 1.32
N ALA A 421 -8.63 20.47 1.86
CA ALA A 421 -8.64 19.16 2.51
C ALA A 421 -8.28 18.03 1.54
N LEU A 422 -8.76 18.09 0.29
CA LEU A 422 -8.41 17.15 -0.79
C LEU A 422 -6.92 17.23 -1.15
N VAL A 423 -6.33 18.42 -1.22
CA VAL A 423 -4.89 18.60 -1.45
C VAL A 423 -4.08 17.96 -0.32
N ARG A 424 -4.46 18.20 0.95
CA ARG A 424 -3.76 17.64 2.11
C ARG A 424 -3.84 16.12 2.20
N ALA A 425 -5.03 15.55 1.98
CA ALA A 425 -5.25 14.12 1.99
C ALA A 425 -4.62 13.44 0.77
N GLY A 426 -4.83 14.02 -0.42
CA GLY A 426 -4.33 13.54 -1.70
C GLY A 426 -2.81 13.49 -1.74
N TRP A 427 -2.12 14.51 -1.22
CA TRP A 427 -0.66 14.55 -1.19
C TRP A 427 0.00 13.35 -0.47
N ARG A 428 -0.71 12.65 0.42
CA ARG A 428 -0.16 11.44 1.07
C ARG A 428 -0.07 10.22 0.16
N VAL A 429 -0.92 10.17 -0.87
CA VAL A 429 -1.11 8.98 -1.72
C VAL A 429 -0.75 9.29 -3.17
N ASP A 430 -1.23 10.42 -3.69
CA ASP A 430 -0.99 10.91 -5.02
C ASP A 430 -0.80 12.44 -5.00
N PRO A 431 0.44 12.91 -4.75
CA PRO A 431 0.78 14.32 -4.83
C PRO A 431 0.44 14.95 -6.19
N SER A 432 0.55 14.22 -7.29
CA SER A 432 0.34 14.77 -8.62
C SER A 432 -1.11 15.24 -8.82
N ALA A 433 -2.07 14.50 -8.26
CA ALA A 433 -3.48 14.89 -8.27
C ALA A 433 -3.78 16.14 -7.43
N ALA A 434 -2.87 16.59 -6.57
CA ALA A 434 -3.01 17.83 -5.81
C ALA A 434 -2.69 19.08 -6.66
N VAL A 435 -1.79 18.95 -7.65
CA VAL A 435 -1.32 20.06 -8.49
C VAL A 435 -2.47 20.79 -9.18
N ARG A 436 -3.48 20.05 -9.67
CA ARG A 436 -4.65 20.61 -10.37
C ARG A 436 -5.45 21.61 -9.55
N TYR A 437 -5.37 21.54 -8.22
CA TYR A 437 -6.10 22.44 -7.32
C TYR A 437 -5.28 23.69 -6.95
N LEU A 438 -3.96 23.66 -7.14
CA LEU A 438 -3.08 24.74 -6.69
C LEU A 438 -3.41 26.10 -7.33
N PRO A 439 -3.62 26.25 -8.65
CA PRO A 439 -3.92 27.56 -9.25
C PRO A 439 -5.13 28.24 -8.61
N ALA A 440 -6.28 27.52 -8.53
CA ALA A 440 -7.50 28.07 -7.95
C ALA A 440 -7.36 28.40 -6.45
N LEU A 441 -6.54 27.63 -5.71
CA LEU A 441 -6.24 27.91 -4.31
C LEU A 441 -5.30 29.11 -4.15
N THR A 442 -4.30 29.28 -5.04
CA THR A 442 -3.44 30.47 -5.07
C THR A 442 -4.28 31.72 -5.31
N ASP A 443 -5.14 31.72 -6.33
CA ASP A 443 -6.00 32.87 -6.64
C ASP A 443 -6.92 33.22 -5.46
N ALA A 444 -7.48 32.20 -4.80
CA ALA A 444 -8.29 32.40 -3.60
C ALA A 444 -7.47 32.95 -2.41
N ALA A 445 -6.21 32.51 -2.26
CA ALA A 445 -5.32 33.03 -1.24
C ALA A 445 -4.99 34.51 -1.48
N LEU A 446 -4.63 34.87 -2.71
CA LEU A 446 -4.29 36.24 -3.09
C LEU A 446 -5.50 37.19 -2.95
N ALA A 447 -6.71 36.68 -3.15
CA ALA A 447 -7.95 37.41 -2.89
C ALA A 447 -8.36 37.48 -1.40
N GLY A 448 -7.56 36.95 -0.47
CA GLY A 448 -7.87 36.97 0.96
C GLY A 448 -9.02 36.04 1.38
N ARG A 449 -9.37 35.03 0.56
CA ARG A 449 -10.52 34.13 0.80
C ARG A 449 -10.18 32.84 1.56
N LEU A 450 -8.89 32.63 1.88
CA LEU A 450 -8.41 31.49 2.66
C LEU A 450 -8.04 31.90 4.09
N THR A 451 -8.06 30.95 5.03
CA THR A 451 -7.57 31.20 6.38
C THR A 451 -6.04 31.18 6.41
N PRO A 452 -5.37 31.87 7.36
CA PRO A 452 -3.90 31.80 7.50
C PRO A 452 -3.38 30.36 7.64
N ARG A 453 -4.14 29.50 8.34
CA ARG A 453 -3.82 28.07 8.49
C ARG A 453 -3.86 27.30 7.16
N ASP A 454 -4.79 27.65 6.28
CA ASP A 454 -4.91 27.04 4.95
C ASP A 454 -3.85 27.58 3.99
N MET A 455 -3.57 28.89 4.05
CA MET A 455 -2.47 29.51 3.31
C MET A 455 -1.12 28.89 3.69
N LYS A 456 -0.87 28.60 4.97
CA LYS A 456 0.33 27.86 5.41
C LYS A 456 0.49 26.52 4.70
N ALA A 457 -0.59 25.74 4.62
CA ALA A 457 -0.57 24.44 3.96
C ALA A 457 -0.33 24.62 2.46
N LEU A 458 -1.00 25.58 1.83
CA LEU A 458 -0.83 25.92 0.42
C LEU A 458 0.62 26.31 0.10
N ILE A 459 1.26 27.17 0.90
CA ILE A 459 2.67 27.56 0.74
C ILE A 459 3.57 26.32 0.67
N GLY A 460 3.40 25.36 1.59
CA GLY A 460 4.18 24.12 1.58
C GLY A 460 4.01 23.31 0.29
N HIS A 461 2.78 23.21 -0.22
CA HIS A 461 2.51 22.53 -1.48
C HIS A 461 3.03 23.29 -2.71
N LEU A 462 2.93 24.62 -2.73
CA LEU A 462 3.50 25.44 -3.80
C LEU A 462 5.02 25.29 -3.88
N LEU A 463 5.71 25.30 -2.73
CA LEU A 463 7.15 25.07 -2.65
C LEU A 463 7.53 23.65 -3.13
N TRP A 464 6.75 22.63 -2.76
CA TRP A 464 6.96 21.26 -3.23
C TRP A 464 6.98 21.17 -4.77
N PHE A 465 6.06 21.86 -5.43
CA PHE A 465 5.92 21.85 -6.90
C PHE A 465 6.71 22.95 -7.63
N GLY A 466 7.66 23.61 -6.98
CA GLY A 466 8.51 24.59 -7.67
C GLY A 466 7.95 26.00 -7.79
N ARG A 467 6.73 26.26 -7.29
CA ARG A 467 6.02 27.54 -7.41
C ARG A 467 6.41 28.52 -6.30
N ALA A 468 7.71 28.73 -6.12
CA ALA A 468 8.25 29.48 -4.99
C ALA A 468 7.88 30.97 -5.00
N ASP A 469 7.75 31.59 -6.17
CA ASP A 469 7.38 33.00 -6.28
C ASP A 469 5.90 33.23 -5.91
N GLU A 470 4.99 32.34 -6.33
CA GLU A 470 3.60 32.36 -5.88
C GLU A 470 3.48 32.08 -4.37
N ALA A 471 4.26 31.13 -3.86
CA ALA A 471 4.30 30.86 -2.41
C ALA A 471 4.74 32.11 -1.63
N LEU A 472 5.64 32.91 -2.19
CA LEU A 472 6.10 34.17 -1.60
C LEU A 472 5.01 35.24 -1.63
N GLU A 473 4.24 35.32 -2.72
CA GLU A 473 3.08 36.22 -2.78
C GLU A 473 2.01 35.86 -1.75
N VAL A 474 1.70 34.56 -1.61
CA VAL A 474 0.77 34.08 -0.56
C VAL A 474 1.31 34.39 0.84
N LEU A 475 2.63 34.24 1.08
CA LEU A 475 3.23 34.60 2.36
C LEU A 475 3.06 36.10 2.69
N ARG A 476 3.27 36.99 1.72
CA ARG A 476 3.08 38.44 1.92
C ARG A 476 1.64 38.80 2.26
N VAL A 477 0.66 38.09 1.69
CA VAL A 477 -0.75 38.28 2.05
C VAL A 477 -0.99 37.92 3.51
N VAL A 478 -0.43 36.80 4.00
CA VAL A 478 -0.53 36.42 5.41
C VAL A 478 0.14 37.46 6.32
N GLU A 479 1.30 37.98 5.94
CA GLU A 479 2.01 39.03 6.69
C GLU A 479 1.17 40.32 6.80
N GLY A 480 0.54 40.74 5.69
CA GLY A 480 -0.31 41.93 5.66
C GLY A 480 -1.63 41.80 6.44
N LEU A 481 -2.14 40.58 6.67
CA LEU A 481 -3.31 40.36 7.53
C LEU A 481 -2.98 40.63 9.00
N GLY A 482 -1.83 40.12 9.48
CA GLY A 482 -1.41 40.31 10.87
C GLY A 482 -1.00 41.74 11.22
N GLU A 483 -0.54 42.53 10.23
CA GLU A 483 -0.23 43.96 10.41
C GLU A 483 -1.51 44.82 10.56
N ARG A 484 -2.61 44.46 9.87
CA ARG A 484 -3.89 45.18 9.96
C ARG A 484 -4.59 44.95 11.30
N GLU A 485 -4.64 43.71 11.78
CA GLU A 485 -5.21 43.41 13.11
C GLU A 485 -4.41 44.10 14.24
N GLY A 486 -3.07 44.19 14.11
CA GLY A 486 -2.21 44.87 15.09
C GLY A 486 -2.30 46.40 15.07
N LEU A 487 -2.78 47.01 13.98
CA LEU A 487 -3.07 48.45 13.89
C LEU A 487 -4.45 48.77 14.47
N GLU A 488 -5.46 47.94 14.20
CA GLU A 488 -6.80 48.06 14.80
C GLU A 488 -6.77 47.87 16.33
N GLU A 489 -5.94 46.94 16.85
CA GLU A 489 -5.69 46.80 18.30
C GLU A 489 -4.97 48.02 18.90
N LYS A 490 -4.11 48.71 18.14
CA LYS A 490 -3.39 49.91 18.61
C LYS A 490 -4.26 51.16 18.60
N GLU A 491 -5.08 51.36 17.58
CA GLU A 491 -6.05 52.46 17.53
C GLU A 491 -7.13 52.28 18.62
N GLY A 492 -7.57 51.05 18.90
CA GLY A 492 -8.49 50.75 20.01
C GLY A 492 -7.87 50.88 21.41
N LEU A 493 -6.54 50.83 21.55
CA LEU A 493 -5.83 51.04 22.82
C LEU A 493 -5.51 52.52 23.10
N GLU A 494 -5.42 53.37 22.07
CA GLU A 494 -5.26 54.82 22.24
C GLU A 494 -6.60 55.53 22.57
N GLU A 495 -7.75 54.94 22.24
CA GLU A 495 -9.09 55.49 22.57
C GLU A 495 -9.65 55.02 23.94
N VAL A 496 -9.05 54.02 24.61
CA VAL A 496 -9.57 53.43 25.87
C VAL A 496 -8.62 53.62 27.05
N VAL A 497 -8.23 54.87 27.33
CA VAL A 497 -7.57 55.26 28.59
C VAL A 497 -8.55 55.70 29.69
N GLU A 498 -9.86 55.77 29.43
CA GLU A 498 -10.84 55.97 30.53
C GLU A 498 -12.01 54.99 30.47
N GLY A 499 -11.92 53.96 31.32
CA GLY A 499 -13.09 53.28 31.86
C GLY A 499 -13.31 51.83 31.40
N ALA A 500 -13.30 50.94 32.41
CA ALA A 500 -13.99 49.65 32.47
C ALA A 500 -13.12 48.38 32.41
N VAL A 501 -12.68 48.00 33.61
CA VAL A 501 -12.45 46.60 34.01
C VAL A 501 -13.80 45.88 33.98
N SER A 502 -14.00 44.96 33.02
CA SER A 502 -14.78 43.70 33.13
C SER A 502 -15.47 43.30 31.81
N SER A 503 -14.79 42.49 30.99
CA SER A 503 -15.38 41.31 30.35
C SER A 503 -14.26 40.50 29.69
N GLY A 504 -14.10 39.25 30.11
CA GLY A 504 -13.03 38.37 29.67
C GLY A 504 -13.21 37.88 28.23
N ARG A 505 -12.83 38.71 27.26
CA ARG A 505 -12.57 38.30 25.88
C ARG A 505 -11.14 38.72 25.53
N TRP A 506 -10.18 37.96 26.03
CA TRP A 506 -8.75 38.17 25.73
C TRP A 506 -8.43 37.65 24.32
N GLY A 507 -7.76 38.50 23.55
CA GLY A 507 -7.33 38.27 22.17
C GLY A 507 -6.41 37.05 22.02
N VAL A 508 -6.71 36.25 20.99
CA VAL A 508 -5.92 35.07 20.58
C VAL A 508 -5.57 35.13 19.07
N GLY A 509 -5.88 36.23 18.38
CA GLY A 509 -5.70 36.38 16.92
C GLY A 509 -4.24 36.44 16.47
N GLY A 510 -3.43 37.31 17.08
CA GLY A 510 -2.07 37.61 16.57
C GLY A 510 -0.96 36.58 16.83
N ALA A 511 -1.14 35.63 17.75
CA ALA A 511 -0.11 34.63 18.08
C ALA A 511 -0.05 33.49 17.03
N GLY A 512 -1.22 33.06 16.53
CA GLY A 512 -1.31 32.00 15.52
C GLY A 512 -0.76 32.42 14.16
N GLU A 513 -0.95 33.67 13.78
CA GLU A 513 -0.50 34.21 12.48
C GLU A 513 1.01 34.41 12.42
N ARG A 514 1.61 34.98 13.48
CA ARG A 514 3.09 35.06 13.59
C ARG A 514 3.72 33.69 13.50
N GLN A 515 3.15 32.69 14.16
CA GLN A 515 3.64 31.30 14.10
C GLN A 515 3.53 30.71 12.68
N VAL A 516 2.48 31.04 11.92
CA VAL A 516 2.33 30.63 10.52
C VAL A 516 3.43 31.24 9.65
N VAL A 517 3.65 32.55 9.78
CA VAL A 517 4.66 33.30 9.02
C VAL A 517 6.06 32.78 9.31
N GLU A 518 6.43 32.60 10.58
CA GLU A 518 7.74 32.06 10.97
C GLU A 518 7.96 30.64 10.42
N SER A 519 6.92 29.79 10.51
CA SER A 519 6.98 28.44 9.94
C SER A 519 7.23 28.47 8.42
N ALA A 520 6.53 29.34 7.69
CA ALA A 520 6.68 29.47 6.25
C ALA A 520 8.06 30.01 5.86
N ARG A 521 8.57 31.02 6.58
CA ARG A 521 9.93 31.56 6.39
C ARG A 521 11.01 30.49 6.55
N LEU A 522 10.87 29.60 7.53
CA LEU A 522 11.77 28.47 7.73
C LEU A 522 11.74 27.46 6.57
N TRP A 523 10.57 27.23 5.96
CA TRP A 523 10.46 26.42 4.74
C TRP A 523 11.18 27.04 3.54
N PHE A 524 11.14 28.37 3.40
CA PHE A 524 11.91 29.07 2.38
C PHE A 524 13.42 28.96 2.64
N ALA A 525 13.87 29.17 3.88
CA ALA A 525 15.27 29.06 4.26
C ALA A 525 15.88 27.69 3.89
N TYR A 526 15.11 26.62 4.09
CA TYR A 526 15.52 25.26 3.75
C TYR A 526 15.33 24.92 2.26
N GLY A 527 14.12 25.09 1.74
CA GLY A 527 13.75 24.58 0.42
C GLY A 527 14.20 25.48 -0.74
N TYR A 528 14.23 26.80 -0.53
CA TYR A 528 14.51 27.80 -1.57
C TYR A 528 15.42 28.92 -1.02
N PRO A 529 16.67 28.61 -0.67
CA PRO A 529 17.55 29.55 0.02
C PRO A 529 17.76 30.87 -0.72
N GLY A 530 17.80 30.86 -2.06
CA GLY A 530 17.88 32.09 -2.87
C GLY A 530 16.64 33.00 -2.80
N VAL A 531 15.51 32.49 -2.31
CA VAL A 531 14.28 33.25 -2.07
C VAL A 531 14.16 33.68 -0.61
N ALA A 532 14.76 32.94 0.33
CA ALA A 532 14.66 33.18 1.76
C ALA A 532 15.04 34.61 2.19
N ALA A 533 16.08 35.19 1.55
CA ALA A 533 16.50 36.57 1.79
C ALA A 533 15.41 37.62 1.48
N ARG A 534 14.49 37.32 0.55
CA ARG A 534 13.35 38.18 0.18
C ARG A 534 12.17 38.06 1.16
N CYS A 535 12.17 37.06 2.04
CA CYS A 535 11.09 36.78 3.00
C CYS A 535 11.39 37.31 4.41
N GLY A 536 12.49 38.05 4.61
CA GLY A 536 12.93 38.46 5.95
C GLY A 536 13.27 37.29 6.88
N ALA A 537 13.45 36.08 6.35
CA ALA A 537 13.99 34.96 7.09
C ALA A 537 15.46 35.29 7.36
N ALA A 538 15.79 35.68 8.59
CA ALA A 538 17.17 35.91 8.99
C ALA A 538 17.93 34.57 8.91
N VAL A 539 18.53 34.30 7.76
CA VAL A 539 19.83 33.64 7.74
C VAL A 539 20.72 34.64 8.45
N ALA A 540 21.25 34.28 9.63
CA ALA A 540 22.18 35.15 10.34
C ALA A 540 23.25 35.62 9.34
N PRO A 541 23.76 36.86 9.48
CA PRO A 541 24.67 37.39 8.48
C PRO A 541 25.84 36.42 8.33
N GLY A 542 26.09 36.01 7.08
CA GLY A 542 27.28 35.24 6.73
C GLY A 542 28.56 35.91 7.25
N PRO A 543 29.74 35.28 7.07
CA PRO A 543 30.98 35.56 7.83
C PRO A 543 31.55 36.99 7.74
N TYR A 544 30.88 37.93 7.08
CA TYR A 544 31.23 39.34 6.96
C TYR A 544 30.41 40.29 7.87
N GLY A 545 29.53 39.78 8.74
CA GLY A 545 28.90 40.56 9.81
C GLY A 545 29.79 40.59 11.06
N GLY A 546 30.36 41.76 11.37
CA GLY A 546 31.35 41.94 12.44
C GLY A 546 30.97 41.35 13.80
N ALA A 547 32.01 40.95 14.53
CA ALA A 547 31.98 40.55 15.92
C ALA A 547 31.13 41.52 16.78
N GLY A 548 30.19 40.96 17.54
CA GLY A 548 29.52 41.68 18.63
C GLY A 548 28.01 41.52 18.68
N ALA A 549 27.51 40.32 18.96
CA ALA A 549 26.26 40.15 19.72
C ALA A 549 26.09 38.68 20.11
N GLY A 550 26.50 38.32 21.33
CA GLY A 550 25.92 37.20 22.07
C GLY A 550 24.46 37.50 22.44
N GLY A 551 23.62 37.73 21.43
CA GLY A 551 22.20 38.01 21.57
C GLY A 551 21.44 36.73 21.85
N ARG A 552 21.16 36.50 23.12
CA ARG A 552 20.34 35.42 23.67
C ARG A 552 19.06 35.18 22.85
N ILE A 553 19.01 34.10 22.07
CA ILE A 553 17.75 33.35 21.81
C ILE A 553 17.65 32.27 22.90
N SER A 554 17.62 32.70 24.16
CA SER A 554 17.53 31.81 25.33
C SER A 554 16.26 32.06 26.15
N GLY A 555 15.24 32.72 25.58
CA GLY A 555 14.15 33.29 26.37
C GLY A 555 12.73 33.09 25.84
N VAL A 556 12.45 32.16 24.91
CA VAL A 556 11.06 31.80 24.51
C VAL A 556 11.02 30.35 24.02
N VAL A 557 11.34 29.36 24.86
CA VAL A 557 11.34 27.93 24.46
C VAL A 557 10.04 27.21 24.87
N ALA A 558 9.10 27.87 25.54
CA ALA A 558 7.95 27.19 26.15
C ALA A 558 6.81 26.78 25.19
N GLU A 559 6.69 27.32 23.96
CA GLU A 559 5.51 27.03 23.09
C GLU A 559 5.81 26.79 21.59
N CYS A 560 7.03 26.39 21.21
CA CYS A 560 7.31 26.03 19.80
C CYS A 560 6.94 24.57 19.49
N GLY A 561 6.14 24.33 18.47
CA GLY A 561 5.81 22.98 17.98
C GLY A 561 7.02 22.24 17.37
N THR A 562 7.01 20.90 17.37
CA THR A 562 8.13 20.03 16.94
C THR A 562 8.67 20.36 15.54
N GLN A 563 7.79 20.72 14.59
CA GLN A 563 8.19 21.11 13.23
C GLN A 563 9.05 22.38 13.20
N GLN A 564 8.73 23.38 14.03
CA GLN A 564 9.49 24.62 14.09
C GLN A 564 10.88 24.38 14.67
N ARG A 565 10.98 23.55 15.72
CA ARG A 565 12.28 23.12 16.28
C ARG A 565 13.13 22.37 15.26
N ALA A 566 12.54 21.49 14.46
CA ALA A 566 13.23 20.74 13.40
C ALA A 566 13.77 21.67 12.31
N LEU A 567 12.94 22.58 11.80
CA LEU A 567 13.38 23.51 10.76
C LEU A 567 14.40 24.54 11.28
N ALA A 568 14.28 24.98 12.53
CA ALA A 568 15.27 25.87 13.15
C ALA A 568 16.61 25.16 13.40
N LEU A 569 16.59 23.90 13.84
CA LEU A 569 17.80 23.07 13.94
C LEU A 569 18.45 22.93 12.56
N MET A 570 17.65 22.62 11.54
CA MET A 570 18.14 22.48 10.18
C MET A 570 18.79 23.77 9.66
N ALA A 571 18.12 24.92 9.84
CA ALA A 571 18.67 26.22 9.47
C ALA A 571 19.99 26.52 10.20
N SER A 572 20.06 26.21 11.50
CA SER A 572 21.28 26.37 12.31
C SER A 572 22.44 25.50 11.82
N VAL A 573 22.17 24.23 11.45
CA VAL A 573 23.19 23.31 10.94
C VAL A 573 23.67 23.72 9.54
N LEU A 574 22.79 24.27 8.70
CA LEU A 574 23.16 24.78 7.37
C LEU A 574 23.97 26.08 7.42
N ASP A 575 23.72 26.94 8.40
CA ASP A 575 24.39 28.24 8.55
C ASP A 575 25.72 28.14 9.30
N GLN A 576 25.72 27.43 10.43
CA GLN A 576 26.85 27.41 11.36
C GLN A 576 27.65 26.10 11.31
N GLY A 577 27.19 25.08 10.56
CA GLY A 577 27.80 23.76 10.55
C GLY A 577 27.42 22.89 11.76
N ALA A 578 28.16 21.80 11.97
CA ALA A 578 27.89 20.81 13.02
C ALA A 578 28.26 21.36 14.41
N ALA A 579 27.35 22.12 15.04
CA ALA A 579 27.45 22.46 16.45
C ALA A 579 27.38 21.17 17.30
N GLY A 580 28.15 21.10 18.40
CA GLY A 580 28.36 19.87 19.17
C GLY A 580 27.12 19.21 19.80
N ASP A 581 25.96 19.87 19.80
CA ASP A 581 24.68 19.34 20.29
C ASP A 581 23.65 19.01 19.17
N ALA A 582 24.00 19.22 17.89
CA ALA A 582 23.07 19.09 16.77
C ALA A 582 22.48 17.68 16.63
N VAL A 583 23.31 16.64 16.82
CA VAL A 583 22.90 15.24 16.79
C VAL A 583 21.88 14.95 17.90
N VAL A 584 22.20 15.35 19.14
CA VAL A 584 21.33 15.15 20.31
C VAL A 584 19.98 15.86 20.13
N ARG A 585 19.99 17.09 19.60
CA ARG A 585 18.77 17.85 19.33
C ARG A 585 17.94 17.21 18.21
N ALA A 586 18.57 16.71 17.16
CA ALA A 586 17.87 16.00 16.07
C ALA A 586 17.23 14.70 16.57
N GLU A 587 17.95 13.90 17.35
CA GLU A 587 17.41 12.67 17.94
C GLU A 587 16.24 12.95 18.89
N ARG A 588 16.35 13.98 19.75
CA ARG A 588 15.25 14.38 20.62
C ARG A 588 14.01 14.77 19.81
N ILE A 589 14.18 15.52 18.73
CA ILE A 589 13.09 15.88 17.83
C ILE A 589 12.48 14.62 17.19
N LEU A 590 13.29 13.65 16.77
CA LEU A 590 12.81 12.40 16.17
C LEU A 590 12.08 11.51 17.20
N GLN A 591 12.51 11.48 18.46
CA GLN A 591 11.80 10.79 19.56
C GLN A 591 10.46 11.44 19.91
N GLU A 592 10.41 12.77 19.93
CA GLU A 592 9.20 13.54 20.20
C GLU A 592 8.27 13.59 18.97
N THR A 593 8.79 13.28 17.78
CA THR A 593 8.05 13.17 16.53
C THR A 593 7.21 11.90 16.58
N ARG A 594 6.03 12.00 17.21
CA ARG A 594 4.96 11.04 16.91
C ARG A 594 4.52 11.25 15.46
N PRO A 595 4.46 10.22 14.61
CA PRO A 595 3.90 10.32 13.27
C PRO A 595 2.38 10.53 13.33
N GLU A 596 1.98 11.79 13.54
CA GLU A 596 0.64 12.35 13.34
C GLU A 596 0.67 13.30 12.11
N ASP A 597 -0.45 13.94 11.78
CA ASP A 597 -0.68 14.69 10.53
C ASP A 597 0.33 15.81 10.16
N ARG A 598 1.28 16.17 11.04
CA ARG A 598 2.19 17.33 10.92
C ARG A 598 3.68 16.97 10.80
N THR A 599 4.06 15.69 10.82
CA THR A 599 5.43 15.27 11.14
C THR A 599 6.39 14.80 10.03
N PRO A 600 6.04 14.59 8.73
CA PRO A 600 7.04 14.12 7.75
C PRO A 600 8.10 15.19 7.45
N ALA A 601 7.70 16.46 7.42
CA ALA A 601 8.60 17.59 7.26
C ALA A 601 9.60 17.72 8.41
N ALA A 602 9.13 17.52 9.64
CA ALA A 602 9.95 17.61 10.84
C ALA A 602 10.94 16.45 10.91
N GLY A 603 10.46 15.23 10.65
CA GLY A 603 11.31 14.03 10.57
C GLY A 603 12.37 14.14 9.48
N LEU A 604 11.98 14.56 8.27
CA LEU A 604 12.93 14.78 7.18
C LEU A 604 13.96 15.86 7.52
N ALA A 605 13.55 17.01 8.05
CA ALA A 605 14.46 18.07 8.45
C ALA A 605 15.46 17.60 9.53
N ALA A 606 15.01 16.83 10.52
CA ALA A 606 15.88 16.27 11.54
C ALA A 606 16.85 15.21 10.98
N LEU A 607 16.40 14.34 10.06
CA LEU A 607 17.26 13.38 9.37
C LEU A 607 18.34 14.08 8.52
N VAL A 608 17.96 15.10 7.75
CA VAL A 608 18.95 15.86 6.96
C VAL A 608 19.92 16.59 7.88
N ALA A 609 19.46 17.10 9.03
CA ALA A 609 20.34 17.69 10.04
C ALA A 609 21.36 16.67 10.58
N LEU A 610 20.95 15.42 10.85
CA LEU A 610 21.87 14.33 11.23
C LEU A 610 22.91 14.05 10.13
N ILE A 611 22.48 13.97 8.87
CA ILE A 611 23.37 13.71 7.72
C ILE A 611 24.42 14.83 7.57
N VAL A 612 23.98 16.09 7.65
CA VAL A 612 24.86 17.26 7.54
C VAL A 612 25.80 17.35 8.76
N ALA A 613 25.34 16.94 9.94
CA ALA A 613 26.15 16.88 11.16
C ALA A 613 27.06 15.63 11.28
N ASP A 614 27.08 14.75 10.27
CA ASP A 614 27.88 13.50 10.24
C ASP A 614 27.46 12.45 11.31
N GLY A 615 26.24 12.54 11.85
CA GLY A 615 25.61 11.54 12.72
C GLY A 615 24.99 10.38 11.92
N LEU A 616 25.82 9.71 11.10
CA LEU A 616 25.36 8.71 10.12
C LEU A 616 24.76 7.44 10.76
N PRO A 617 25.31 6.86 11.85
CA PRO A 617 24.71 5.71 12.53
C PRO A 617 23.31 6.01 13.07
N GLU A 618 23.15 7.18 13.70
CA GLU A 618 21.86 7.65 14.21
C GLU A 618 20.88 7.90 13.06
N ALA A 619 21.32 8.57 11.99
CA ALA A 619 20.51 8.80 10.80
C ALA A 619 20.01 7.48 10.17
N SER A 620 20.89 6.48 10.05
CA SER A 620 20.56 5.16 9.50
C SER A 620 19.48 4.47 10.34
N ARG A 621 19.69 4.41 11.66
CA ARG A 621 18.72 3.82 12.61
C ARG A 621 17.35 4.51 12.52
N TRP A 622 17.32 5.84 12.50
CA TRP A 622 16.08 6.60 12.42
C TRP A 622 15.39 6.45 11.06
N CYS A 623 16.15 6.35 9.95
CA CYS A 623 15.59 6.04 8.65
C CYS A 623 14.85 4.69 8.66
N ASP A 624 15.43 3.64 9.27
CA ASP A 624 14.79 2.33 9.37
C ASP A 624 13.48 2.36 10.15
N ILE A 625 13.47 3.04 11.31
CA ILE A 625 12.27 3.20 12.15
C ILE A 625 11.17 3.92 11.36
N LEU A 626 11.49 5.06 10.77
CA LEU A 626 10.51 5.89 10.06
C LEU A 626 10.01 5.24 8.76
N LEU A 627 10.84 4.45 8.08
CA LEU A 627 10.43 3.67 6.91
C LEU A 627 9.47 2.55 7.27
N ALA A 628 9.74 1.80 8.35
CA ALA A 628 8.82 0.77 8.83
C ALA A 628 7.46 1.37 9.20
N GLU A 629 7.48 2.48 9.95
CA GLU A 629 6.29 3.23 10.34
C GLU A 629 5.49 3.77 9.15
N ALA A 630 6.16 4.28 8.11
CA ALA A 630 5.51 4.77 6.91
C ALA A 630 4.84 3.65 6.10
N ARG A 631 5.47 2.46 6.05
CA ARG A 631 4.91 1.27 5.40
C ARG A 631 3.67 0.75 6.13
N GLU A 632 3.73 0.64 7.45
CA GLU A 632 2.58 0.23 8.27
C GLU A 632 1.37 1.15 8.09
N ARG A 633 1.62 2.47 7.96
CA ARG A 633 0.59 3.49 7.75
C ARG A 633 0.11 3.61 6.30
N ARG A 634 0.71 2.86 5.36
CA ARG A 634 0.43 2.96 3.92
C ARG A 634 0.54 4.40 3.40
N ALA A 635 1.59 5.11 3.82
CA ALA A 635 1.87 6.48 3.43
C ALA A 635 3.01 6.53 2.38
N PRO A 636 2.72 6.33 1.08
CA PRO A 636 3.75 6.17 0.04
C PRO A 636 4.69 7.38 -0.08
N MET A 637 4.17 8.60 0.08
CA MET A 637 5.00 9.80 0.05
C MET A 637 6.01 9.83 1.21
N TRP A 638 5.63 9.39 2.41
CA TRP A 638 6.53 9.36 3.57
C TRP A 638 7.61 8.29 3.40
N GLN A 639 7.20 7.10 2.93
CA GLN A 639 8.14 6.03 2.60
C GLN A 639 9.18 6.53 1.60
N SER A 640 8.74 7.27 0.58
CA SER A 640 9.62 7.80 -0.46
C SER A 640 10.59 8.85 0.07
N LEU A 641 10.12 9.79 0.90
CA LEU A 641 10.96 10.80 1.56
C LEU A 641 12.06 10.18 2.43
N PHE A 642 11.70 9.24 3.30
CA PHE A 642 12.65 8.60 4.20
C PHE A 642 13.58 7.63 3.46
N ALA A 643 13.13 7.02 2.37
CA ALA A 643 13.99 6.19 1.51
C ALA A 643 15.06 7.04 0.81
N THR A 644 14.72 8.25 0.35
CA THR A 644 15.71 9.20 -0.18
C THR A 644 16.73 9.63 0.88
N ALA A 645 16.29 9.96 2.09
CA ALA A 645 17.21 10.30 3.20
C ALA A 645 18.13 9.11 3.56
N LYS A 646 17.58 7.90 3.56
CA LYS A 646 18.34 6.66 3.76
C LYS A 646 19.40 6.46 2.67
N ALA A 647 19.05 6.66 1.41
CA ALA A 647 19.99 6.53 0.29
C ALA A 647 21.21 7.46 0.43
N TYR A 648 21.02 8.70 0.91
CA TYR A 648 22.13 9.61 1.18
C TYR A 648 22.98 9.19 2.39
N THR A 649 22.36 8.68 3.43
CA THR A 649 23.08 8.08 4.56
C THR A 649 23.93 6.89 4.10
N GLU A 650 23.38 6.03 3.25
CA GLU A 650 24.06 4.85 2.69
C GLU A 650 25.19 5.23 1.73
N ILE A 651 25.00 6.24 0.88
CA ILE A 651 26.08 6.83 0.05
C ILE A 651 27.26 7.25 0.94
N ARG A 652 26.96 7.94 2.04
CA ARG A 652 27.98 8.46 2.96
C ARG A 652 28.68 7.36 3.76
N LEU A 653 27.96 6.29 4.11
CA LEU A 653 28.54 5.09 4.70
C LEU A 653 29.33 4.25 3.68
N GLY A 654 29.16 4.48 2.38
CA GLY A 654 29.78 3.71 1.29
C GLY A 654 28.99 2.45 0.88
N GLU A 655 27.76 2.29 1.35
CA GLU A 655 26.86 1.18 1.03
C GLU A 655 26.13 1.44 -0.31
N LEU A 656 26.87 1.57 -1.41
CA LEU A 656 26.33 2.07 -2.69
C LEU A 656 25.19 1.20 -3.27
N ALA A 657 25.24 -0.11 -3.07
CA ALA A 657 24.18 -1.02 -3.52
C ALA A 657 22.88 -0.83 -2.71
N ALA A 658 23.00 -0.61 -1.39
CA ALA A 658 21.84 -0.31 -0.55
C ALA A 658 21.26 1.07 -0.89
N ALA A 659 22.14 2.06 -1.16
CA ALA A 659 21.71 3.38 -1.61
C ALA A 659 20.93 3.33 -2.94
N GLU A 660 21.38 2.50 -3.89
CA GLU A 660 20.64 2.25 -5.14
C GLU A 660 19.24 1.69 -4.84
N GLU A 661 19.14 0.67 -3.98
CA GLU A 661 17.85 0.07 -3.60
C GLU A 661 16.91 1.06 -2.91
N SER A 662 17.42 1.83 -1.95
CA SER A 662 16.67 2.86 -1.22
C SER A 662 16.15 3.95 -2.16
N ALA A 663 17.01 4.48 -3.04
CA ALA A 663 16.60 5.52 -3.99
C ALA A 663 15.67 4.97 -5.09
N HIS A 664 15.86 3.72 -5.53
CA HIS A 664 14.93 3.06 -6.46
C HIS A 664 13.55 2.85 -5.83
N THR A 665 13.51 2.44 -4.56
CA THR A 665 12.27 2.33 -3.79
C THR A 665 11.52 3.67 -3.76
N ALA A 666 12.23 4.78 -3.55
CA ALA A 666 11.62 6.11 -3.49
C ALA A 666 10.90 6.49 -4.80
N LEU A 667 11.52 6.23 -5.96
CA LEU A 667 10.91 6.54 -7.27
C LEU A 667 9.87 5.51 -7.74
N THR A 668 9.88 4.30 -7.17
CA THR A 668 8.89 3.26 -7.50
C THR A 668 7.59 3.48 -6.72
N VAL A 669 7.70 3.90 -5.46
CA VAL A 669 6.54 4.11 -4.58
C VAL A 669 5.79 5.39 -4.95
N VAL A 670 6.50 6.46 -5.33
CA VAL A 670 5.92 7.68 -5.89
C VAL A 670 6.60 7.98 -7.21
N PRO A 671 5.86 8.02 -8.34
CA PRO A 671 6.44 8.26 -9.65
C PRO A 671 6.99 9.70 -9.77
N PRO A 672 7.97 9.96 -10.65
CA PRO A 672 8.67 11.24 -10.76
C PRO A 672 7.76 12.48 -10.83
N GLU A 673 6.60 12.38 -11.46
CA GLU A 673 5.63 13.47 -11.63
C GLU A 673 5.04 13.95 -10.29
N GLY A 674 4.97 13.07 -9.29
CA GLY A 674 4.48 13.40 -7.94
C GLY A 674 5.48 14.17 -7.07
N TRP A 675 6.75 14.20 -7.45
CA TRP A 675 7.82 14.77 -6.62
C TRP A 675 8.00 16.29 -6.78
N GLY A 676 7.50 16.88 -7.86
CA GLY A 676 7.75 18.30 -8.15
C GLY A 676 9.25 18.62 -8.19
N ALA A 677 9.67 19.70 -7.53
CA ALA A 677 11.07 20.10 -7.47
C ALA A 677 11.95 19.12 -6.67
N ALA A 678 11.35 18.32 -5.78
CA ALA A 678 12.08 17.38 -4.92
C ALA A 678 12.59 16.13 -5.67
N VAL A 679 12.16 15.91 -6.92
CA VAL A 679 12.56 14.75 -7.74
C VAL A 679 14.08 14.67 -7.95
N ALA A 680 14.75 15.82 -7.90
CA ALA A 680 16.19 15.93 -8.10
C ALA A 680 16.99 15.07 -7.11
N ALA A 681 16.54 14.97 -5.85
CA ALA A 681 17.27 14.25 -4.80
C ALA A 681 17.31 12.71 -5.00
N PRO A 682 16.19 11.98 -5.15
CA PRO A 682 16.25 10.53 -5.40
C PRO A 682 16.92 10.19 -6.74
N VAL A 683 16.74 11.01 -7.79
CA VAL A 683 17.43 10.81 -9.08
C VAL A 683 18.94 10.98 -8.91
N ALA A 684 19.38 11.99 -8.17
CA ALA A 684 20.78 12.23 -7.87
C ALA A 684 21.43 11.08 -7.10
N ALA A 685 20.73 10.51 -6.10
CA ALA A 685 21.23 9.37 -5.33
C ALA A 685 21.45 8.13 -6.23
N LEU A 686 20.50 7.80 -7.12
CA LEU A 686 20.66 6.71 -8.10
C LEU A 686 21.81 6.96 -9.07
N LEU A 687 21.87 8.19 -9.62
CA LEU A 687 22.91 8.59 -10.56
C LEU A 687 24.29 8.47 -9.94
N TYR A 688 24.47 8.99 -8.72
CA TYR A 688 25.73 8.91 -7.98
C TYR A 688 26.11 7.46 -7.65
N ALA A 689 25.20 6.68 -7.04
CA ALA A 689 25.49 5.31 -6.63
C ALA A 689 25.92 4.44 -7.82
N LYS A 690 25.20 4.51 -8.95
CA LYS A 690 25.54 3.77 -10.18
C LYS A 690 26.84 4.27 -10.82
N ALA A 691 27.07 5.59 -10.85
CA ALA A 691 28.31 6.16 -11.38
C ALA A 691 29.53 5.73 -10.55
N ALA A 692 29.43 5.80 -9.21
CA ALA A 692 30.48 5.38 -8.29
C ALA A 692 30.78 3.87 -8.38
N MET A 693 29.78 3.03 -8.66
CA MET A 693 29.96 1.60 -8.95
C MET A 693 30.50 1.31 -10.36
N GLY A 694 30.66 2.33 -11.22
CA GLY A 694 31.12 2.18 -12.61
C GLY A 694 30.05 1.69 -13.60
N ARG A 695 28.78 1.66 -13.21
CA ARG A 695 27.64 1.22 -14.04
C ARG A 695 27.09 2.40 -14.86
N LEU A 696 27.92 2.94 -15.75
CA LEU A 696 27.64 4.21 -16.45
C LEU A 696 26.42 4.14 -17.37
N ASP A 697 26.20 3.04 -18.08
CA ASP A 697 25.04 2.90 -18.98
C ASP A 697 23.72 2.95 -18.21
N GLU A 698 23.69 2.32 -17.03
CA GLU A 698 22.52 2.35 -16.16
C GLU A 698 22.35 3.72 -15.49
N ALA A 699 23.45 4.37 -15.12
CA ALA A 699 23.43 5.74 -14.60
C ALA A 699 22.85 6.71 -15.65
N ALA A 700 23.23 6.56 -16.92
CA ALA A 700 22.76 7.37 -18.04
C ALA A 700 21.25 7.27 -18.26
N ALA A 701 20.62 6.12 -17.97
CA ALA A 701 19.18 5.95 -18.06
C ALA A 701 18.41 6.93 -17.14
N HIS A 702 18.97 7.28 -15.99
CA HIS A 702 18.35 8.19 -15.03
C HIS A 702 18.44 9.66 -15.44
N LEU A 703 19.36 10.04 -16.32
CA LEU A 703 19.43 11.39 -16.90
C LEU A 703 18.23 11.71 -17.80
N ARG A 704 17.45 10.69 -18.22
CA ARG A 704 16.24 10.86 -19.01
C ARG A 704 15.03 11.27 -18.16
N ILE A 705 15.12 11.15 -16.83
CA ILE A 705 14.06 11.59 -15.92
C ILE A 705 14.14 13.12 -15.86
N PRO A 706 13.08 13.85 -16.25
CA PRO A 706 13.11 15.30 -16.29
C PRO A 706 13.20 15.87 -14.87
N VAL A 707 14.22 16.70 -14.64
CA VAL A 707 14.36 17.50 -13.42
C VAL A 707 13.88 18.92 -13.74
N PRO A 708 12.85 19.46 -13.08
CA PRO A 708 12.31 20.77 -13.39
C PRO A 708 13.30 21.88 -13.02
N ASP A 709 13.30 22.99 -13.77
CA ASP A 709 14.22 24.12 -13.53
C ASP A 709 14.14 24.67 -12.09
N ALA A 710 12.94 24.61 -11.49
CA ALA A 710 12.72 25.01 -10.12
C ALA A 710 13.58 24.21 -9.11
N ALA A 711 13.94 22.97 -9.41
CA ALA A 711 14.79 22.14 -8.55
C ALA A 711 16.19 22.75 -8.37
N PHE A 712 16.74 23.45 -9.37
CA PHE A 712 18.03 24.14 -9.27
C PHE A 712 18.00 25.39 -8.39
N ARG A 713 16.84 25.76 -7.82
CA ARG A 713 16.69 26.76 -6.77
C ARG A 713 16.69 26.13 -5.36
N THR A 714 16.87 24.81 -5.27
CA THR A 714 16.78 24.01 -4.04
C THR A 714 18.09 23.23 -3.78
N PRO A 715 18.35 22.78 -2.53
CA PRO A 715 19.45 21.86 -2.25
C PRO A 715 19.39 20.55 -3.04
N GLY A 716 18.19 20.08 -3.42
CA GLY A 716 18.03 18.91 -4.29
C GLY A 716 18.65 19.08 -5.67
N GLY A 717 18.57 20.29 -6.23
CA GLY A 717 19.23 20.60 -7.51
C GLY A 717 20.76 20.61 -7.42
N LEU A 718 21.32 21.04 -6.28
CA LEU A 718 22.77 20.92 -6.05
C LEU A 718 23.21 19.46 -6.03
N LEU A 719 22.47 18.60 -5.33
CA LEU A 719 22.74 17.17 -5.27
C LEU A 719 22.70 16.53 -6.67
N TYR A 720 21.75 16.94 -7.52
CA TYR A 720 21.65 16.47 -8.90
C TYR A 720 22.83 16.92 -9.77
N LEU A 721 23.20 18.20 -9.73
CA LEU A 721 24.39 18.70 -10.44
C LEU A 721 25.66 17.98 -9.96
N TRP A 722 25.81 17.81 -8.66
CA TRP A 722 26.92 17.08 -8.06
C TRP A 722 27.00 15.63 -8.56
N ALA A 723 25.89 14.88 -8.50
CA ALA A 723 25.84 13.51 -8.99
C ALA A 723 26.09 13.41 -10.50
N ARG A 724 25.58 14.37 -11.29
CA ARG A 724 25.81 14.43 -12.74
C ARG A 724 27.25 14.77 -13.08
N GLY A 725 27.90 15.64 -12.30
CA GLY A 725 29.33 15.93 -12.40
C GLY A 725 30.17 14.67 -12.17
N HIS A 726 29.87 13.89 -11.12
CA HIS A 726 30.51 12.59 -10.86
C HIS A 726 30.29 11.58 -11.99
N TYR A 727 29.07 11.50 -12.54
CA TYR A 727 28.80 10.70 -13.73
C TYR A 727 29.63 11.14 -14.94
N HIS A 728 29.66 12.44 -15.24
CA HIS A 728 30.44 12.98 -16.36
C HIS A 728 31.93 12.71 -16.20
N PHE A 729 32.44 12.83 -14.98
CA PHE A 729 33.84 12.54 -14.69
C PHE A 729 34.16 11.05 -14.90
N ALA A 730 33.34 10.15 -14.35
CA ALA A 730 33.49 8.72 -14.55
C ALA A 730 33.32 8.29 -16.03
N ALA A 731 32.52 9.02 -16.80
CA ALA A 731 32.35 8.84 -18.25
C ALA A 731 33.45 9.48 -19.11
N GLY A 732 34.53 10.00 -18.51
CA GLY A 732 35.67 10.58 -19.23
C GLY A 732 35.36 11.96 -19.85
N ARG A 733 34.42 12.72 -19.27
CA ARG A 733 34.02 14.07 -19.73
C ARG A 733 34.35 15.12 -18.67
N PRO A 734 35.64 15.42 -18.43
CA PRO A 734 36.06 16.27 -17.32
C PRO A 734 35.55 17.72 -17.41
N TYR A 735 35.44 18.30 -18.61
CA TYR A 735 34.90 19.66 -18.76
C TYR A 735 33.42 19.77 -18.40
N ALA A 736 32.61 18.77 -18.77
CA ALA A 736 31.20 18.72 -18.38
C ALA A 736 31.04 18.53 -16.86
N ALA A 737 31.93 17.73 -16.25
CA ALA A 737 31.97 17.60 -14.79
C ALA A 737 32.31 18.92 -14.09
N LEU A 738 33.32 19.65 -14.59
CA LEU A 738 33.68 20.97 -14.07
C LEU A 738 32.53 21.99 -14.20
N GLU A 739 31.80 21.98 -15.32
CA GLU A 739 30.64 22.85 -15.50
C GLU A 739 29.60 22.63 -14.39
N ASP A 740 29.28 21.37 -14.09
CA ASP A 740 28.35 21.01 -13.02
C ASP A 740 28.85 21.39 -11.62
N PHE A 741 30.12 21.12 -11.31
CA PHE A 741 30.70 21.46 -10.00
C PHE A 741 30.81 22.97 -9.79
N HIS A 742 31.24 23.74 -10.79
CA HIS A 742 31.23 25.21 -10.71
C HIS A 742 29.82 25.77 -10.61
N ARG A 743 28.83 25.14 -11.28
CA ARG A 743 27.44 25.54 -11.14
C ARG A 743 26.92 25.37 -9.71
N CYS A 744 27.35 24.32 -8.99
CA CYS A 744 27.10 24.19 -7.56
C CYS A 744 27.71 25.36 -6.77
N GLY A 745 28.97 25.70 -7.04
CA GLY A 745 29.65 26.84 -6.42
C GLY A 745 28.95 28.18 -6.66
N ASP A 746 28.53 28.46 -7.90
CA ASP A 746 27.78 29.66 -8.28
C ASP A 746 26.46 29.77 -7.52
N LEU A 747 25.73 28.66 -7.40
CA LEU A 747 24.45 28.62 -6.68
C LEU A 747 24.65 28.89 -5.19
N MET A 748 25.60 28.20 -4.56
CA MET A 748 25.96 28.40 -3.15
C MET A 748 26.40 29.85 -2.87
N ALA A 749 27.24 30.42 -3.73
CA ALA A 749 27.68 31.81 -3.63
C ALA A 749 26.50 32.80 -3.74
N ARG A 750 25.59 32.58 -4.70
CA ARG A 750 24.37 33.40 -4.84
C ARG A 750 23.47 33.33 -3.61
N TRP A 751 23.39 32.16 -2.97
CA TRP A 751 22.57 31.96 -1.77
C TRP A 751 23.26 32.44 -0.48
N ARG A 752 24.55 32.77 -0.55
CA ARG A 752 25.39 33.08 0.62
C ARG A 752 25.38 31.97 1.67
N LEU A 753 25.32 30.72 1.21
CA LEU A 753 25.35 29.50 2.03
C LEU A 753 26.43 28.57 1.49
N ASP A 754 27.17 27.91 2.38
CA ASP A 754 28.18 26.92 2.00
C ASP A 754 27.76 25.53 2.48
N LEU A 755 27.26 24.72 1.55
CA LEU A 755 26.74 23.39 1.87
C LEU A 755 27.77 22.30 1.56
N SER A 756 29.07 22.53 1.83
CA SER A 756 30.15 21.56 1.60
C SER A 756 29.92 20.22 2.32
N ALA A 757 29.22 20.22 3.46
CA ALA A 757 28.81 19.02 4.19
C ALA A 757 27.76 18.16 3.45
N LEU A 758 27.09 18.73 2.44
CA LEU A 758 26.15 18.05 1.56
C LEU A 758 26.74 17.81 0.16
N VAL A 759 27.43 18.82 -0.40
CA VAL A 759 28.01 18.83 -1.74
C VAL A 759 29.41 19.46 -1.68
N PRO A 760 30.49 18.66 -1.56
CA PRO A 760 31.88 19.15 -1.43
C PRO A 760 32.48 19.54 -2.80
N TRP A 761 31.78 20.39 -3.55
CA TRP A 761 32.08 20.68 -4.97
C TRP A 761 33.51 21.19 -5.22
N ARG A 762 34.14 21.87 -4.24
CA ARG A 762 35.53 22.33 -4.36
C ARG A 762 36.51 21.18 -4.45
N SER A 763 36.36 20.19 -3.58
CA SER A 763 37.20 18.99 -3.56
C SER A 763 36.99 18.17 -4.84
N ASP A 764 35.74 18.04 -5.29
CA ASP A 764 35.41 17.33 -6.52
C ASP A 764 35.94 18.05 -7.78
N ALA A 765 35.75 19.36 -7.88
CA ALA A 765 36.31 20.16 -8.97
C ALA A 765 37.84 20.16 -8.96
N ALA A 766 38.48 20.25 -7.78
CA ALA A 766 39.92 20.12 -7.64
C ALA A 766 40.40 18.77 -8.13
N GLN A 767 39.71 17.68 -7.79
CA GLN A 767 40.02 16.34 -8.27
C GLN A 767 39.97 16.24 -9.80
N VAL A 768 38.98 16.86 -10.45
CA VAL A 768 38.95 16.94 -11.92
C VAL A 768 40.12 17.78 -12.46
N TYR A 769 40.45 18.92 -11.84
CA TYR A 769 41.60 19.72 -12.26
C TYR A 769 42.94 18.99 -12.14
N VAL A 770 43.14 18.18 -11.09
CA VAL A 770 44.33 17.33 -10.99
C VAL A 770 44.40 16.34 -12.16
N SER A 771 43.27 15.72 -12.54
CA SER A 771 43.23 14.80 -13.70
C SER A 771 43.55 15.49 -15.04
N LEU A 772 43.32 16.81 -15.13
CA LEU A 772 43.63 17.64 -16.29
C LEU A 772 45.05 18.25 -16.23
N GLY A 773 45.77 18.10 -15.11
CA GLY A 773 47.08 18.71 -14.88
C GLY A 773 47.07 20.21 -14.53
N ASP A 774 45.91 20.78 -14.15
CA ASP A 774 45.81 22.18 -13.68
C ASP A 774 45.99 22.28 -12.17
N ASP A 775 47.21 22.01 -11.72
CA ASP A 775 47.59 21.98 -10.31
C ASP A 775 47.32 23.32 -9.59
N ARG A 776 47.41 24.44 -10.32
CA ARG A 776 47.22 25.78 -9.76
C ARG A 776 45.78 25.98 -9.32
N ARG A 777 44.81 25.66 -10.20
CA ARG A 777 43.39 25.78 -9.86
C ARG A 777 42.97 24.74 -8.82
N ALA A 778 43.50 23.51 -8.92
CA ALA A 778 43.23 22.47 -7.92
C ALA A 778 43.68 22.91 -6.52
N ARG A 779 44.91 23.41 -6.37
CA ARG A 779 45.45 23.88 -5.10
C ARG A 779 44.64 25.05 -4.53
N SER A 780 44.28 26.03 -5.36
CA SER A 780 43.49 27.18 -4.94
C SER A 780 42.13 26.79 -4.34
N LEU A 781 41.42 25.82 -4.93
CA LEU A 781 40.13 25.34 -4.42
C LEU A 781 40.27 24.56 -3.10
N LEU A 782 41.32 23.75 -2.99
CA LEU A 782 41.59 22.97 -1.78
C LEU A 782 42.04 23.85 -0.61
N GLU A 783 42.84 24.88 -0.86
CA GLU A 783 43.21 25.87 0.14
C GLU A 783 41.99 26.68 0.60
N GLU A 784 41.10 27.08 -0.31
CA GLU A 784 39.83 27.71 0.06
C GLU A 784 38.99 26.78 0.96
N GLU A 785 38.89 25.49 0.62
CA GLU A 785 38.19 24.51 1.44
C GLU A 785 38.88 24.31 2.80
N LEU A 786 40.21 24.25 2.90
CA LEU A 786 40.89 23.99 4.17
C LEU A 786 40.96 25.20 5.11
N THR A 787 40.95 26.43 4.57
CA THR A 787 41.10 27.68 5.36
C THR A 787 39.78 28.30 5.79
N ARG A 788 38.63 27.81 5.29
CA ARG A 788 37.31 28.35 5.65
C ARG A 788 36.99 28.23 7.15
N PRO A 789 36.57 29.33 7.81
CA PRO A 789 36.20 29.32 9.23
C PRO A 789 34.84 28.62 9.46
N GLY A 790 34.66 28.04 10.66
CA GLY A 790 33.40 27.42 11.11
C GLY A 790 33.51 25.90 11.39
N PRO A 791 32.66 25.34 12.26
CA PRO A 791 32.68 23.91 12.61
C PRO A 791 32.11 23.07 11.45
N ARG A 792 33.00 22.61 10.58
CA ARG A 792 32.65 21.69 9.48
C ARG A 792 32.87 20.23 9.88
N PRO A 793 32.10 19.30 9.30
CA PRO A 793 32.31 17.89 9.55
C PRO A 793 33.74 17.46 9.19
N PRO A 794 34.44 16.71 10.05
CA PRO A 794 35.84 16.34 9.83
C PRO A 794 36.11 15.68 8.48
N TRP A 795 35.18 14.88 7.96
CA TRP A 795 35.34 14.16 6.69
C TRP A 795 35.63 15.07 5.49
N THR A 796 35.06 16.29 5.44
CA THR A 796 35.28 17.24 4.32
C THR A 796 36.77 17.62 4.22
N ARG A 797 37.42 17.83 5.37
CA ARG A 797 38.88 18.01 5.49
C ARG A 797 39.63 16.76 5.05
N GLY A 798 39.16 15.57 5.45
CA GLY A 798 39.76 14.29 5.04
C GLY A 798 39.81 14.13 3.51
N VAL A 799 38.70 14.44 2.83
CA VAL A 799 38.63 14.42 1.35
C VAL A 799 39.55 15.48 0.73
N ALA A 800 39.55 16.71 1.25
CA ALA A 800 40.43 17.76 0.75
C ALA A 800 41.92 17.40 0.91
N LEU A 801 42.31 16.81 2.04
CA LEU A 801 43.69 16.32 2.27
C LEU A 801 44.07 15.17 1.34
N ARG A 802 43.14 14.25 1.05
CA ARG A 802 43.34 13.18 0.06
C ARG A 802 43.68 13.77 -1.31
N VAL A 803 42.85 14.67 -1.82
CA VAL A 803 43.08 15.31 -3.14
C VAL A 803 44.34 16.18 -3.12
N LEU A 804 44.62 16.90 -2.03
CA LEU A 804 45.84 17.71 -1.88
C LEU A 804 47.11 16.87 -1.91
N ALA A 805 47.07 15.63 -1.42
CA ALA A 805 48.23 14.74 -1.43
C ALA A 805 48.72 14.42 -2.86
N ALA A 806 47.86 14.47 -3.87
CA ALA A 806 48.28 14.31 -5.26
C ALA A 806 49.14 15.49 -5.77
N LEU A 807 48.90 16.69 -5.22
CA LEU A 807 49.62 17.93 -5.54
C LEU A 807 50.86 18.16 -4.66
N ALA A 808 51.07 17.30 -3.66
CA ALA A 808 52.17 17.40 -2.70
C ALA A 808 53.46 16.73 -3.22
N GLU A 809 54.60 17.17 -2.69
CA GLU A 809 55.89 16.54 -2.94
C GLU A 809 55.91 15.08 -2.48
N ARG A 810 56.71 14.24 -3.16
CA ARG A 810 56.78 12.79 -2.90
C ARG A 810 57.07 12.41 -1.45
N ALA A 811 57.75 13.29 -0.69
CA ALA A 811 58.06 13.07 0.72
C ALA A 811 56.83 13.27 1.63
N ASP A 812 55.94 14.19 1.28
CA ASP A 812 54.80 14.60 2.12
C ASP A 812 53.51 13.81 1.85
N ARG A 813 53.39 13.15 0.68
CA ARG A 813 52.17 12.42 0.31
C ARG A 813 51.71 11.39 1.35
N PRO A 814 52.58 10.51 1.91
CA PRO A 814 52.15 9.54 2.92
C PRO A 814 51.63 10.19 4.20
N ARG A 815 52.18 11.35 4.58
CA ARG A 815 51.76 12.08 5.78
C ARG A 815 50.35 12.65 5.62
N LEU A 816 50.10 13.32 4.49
CA LEU A 816 48.77 13.87 4.17
C LEU A 816 47.72 12.77 4.02
N LEU A 817 48.06 11.67 3.35
CA LEU A 817 47.17 10.52 3.19
C LEU A 817 46.91 9.80 4.53
N ALA A 818 47.89 9.70 5.42
CA ALA A 818 47.68 9.13 6.75
C ALA A 818 46.71 9.97 7.61
N GLU A 819 46.84 11.30 7.56
CA GLU A 819 45.89 12.21 8.23
C GLU A 819 44.49 12.07 7.63
N ALA A 820 44.38 12.02 6.29
CA ALA A 820 43.11 11.79 5.61
C ALA A 820 42.47 10.46 6.01
N LEU A 821 43.25 9.37 6.05
CA LEU A 821 42.76 8.04 6.46
C LEU A 821 42.23 8.03 7.89
N ASP A 822 42.94 8.66 8.84
CA ASP A 822 42.52 8.73 10.25
C ASP A 822 41.19 9.48 10.40
N ILE A 823 41.04 10.61 9.71
CA ILE A 823 39.78 11.37 9.67
C ILE A 823 38.65 10.55 9.05
N LEU A 824 38.86 10.00 7.86
CA LEU A 824 37.84 9.27 7.11
C LEU A 824 37.42 7.96 7.81
N GLN A 825 38.35 7.31 8.51
CA GLN A 825 38.07 6.13 9.32
C GLN A 825 37.20 6.47 10.53
N ARG A 826 37.48 7.58 11.23
CA ARG A 826 36.66 8.03 12.38
C ARG A 826 35.27 8.51 11.96
N SER A 827 35.16 9.17 10.82
CA SER A 827 33.87 9.62 10.27
C SER A 827 33.07 8.50 9.58
N GLY A 828 33.67 7.34 9.30
CA GLY A 828 32.96 6.20 8.69
C GLY A 828 32.72 6.31 7.18
N HIS A 829 33.46 7.16 6.46
CA HIS A 829 33.29 7.38 5.01
C HIS A 829 34.06 6.33 4.20
N ARG A 830 33.48 5.13 4.07
CA ARG A 830 34.19 3.95 3.54
C ARG A 830 34.68 4.12 2.10
N LEU A 831 33.92 4.78 1.24
CA LEU A 831 34.29 4.99 -0.16
C LEU A 831 35.53 5.88 -0.29
N GLU A 832 35.53 7.02 0.38
CA GLU A 832 36.67 7.95 0.41
C GLU A 832 37.88 7.32 1.10
N LEU A 833 37.67 6.51 2.16
CA LEU A 833 38.71 5.73 2.81
C LEU A 833 39.35 4.72 1.83
N ALA A 834 38.54 4.09 0.96
CA ALA A 834 39.02 3.18 -0.07
C ALA A 834 39.89 3.90 -1.11
N TYR A 835 39.49 5.11 -1.54
CA TYR A 835 40.29 5.94 -2.44
C TYR A 835 41.60 6.40 -1.80
N ALA A 836 41.57 6.88 -0.56
CA ALA A 836 42.78 7.26 0.17
C ALA A 836 43.75 6.07 0.35
N MET A 837 43.24 4.85 0.61
CA MET A 837 44.08 3.65 0.68
C MET A 837 44.70 3.28 -0.66
N ALA A 838 43.96 3.44 -1.77
CA ALA A 838 44.47 3.22 -3.11
C ALA A 838 45.61 4.20 -3.42
N GLU A 839 45.41 5.49 -3.14
CA GLU A 839 46.41 6.55 -3.35
C GLU A 839 47.64 6.36 -2.43
N LEU A 840 47.45 5.88 -1.20
CA LEU A 840 48.57 5.55 -0.30
C LEU A 840 49.38 4.36 -0.81
N SER A 841 48.72 3.34 -1.36
CA SER A 841 49.39 2.22 -2.03
C SER A 841 50.30 2.71 -3.14
N TYR A 842 49.83 3.66 -3.95
CA TYR A 842 50.63 4.27 -5.00
C TYR A 842 51.81 5.06 -4.47
N SER A 843 51.60 5.84 -3.42
CA SER A 843 52.68 6.59 -2.79
C SER A 843 53.77 5.68 -2.23
N TYR A 844 53.43 4.49 -1.70
CA TYR A 844 54.43 3.51 -1.26
C TYR A 844 55.15 2.84 -2.43
N TRP A 845 54.44 2.56 -3.52
CA TRP A 845 55.04 1.97 -4.72
C TRP A 845 56.06 2.90 -5.37
N ASP A 846 55.75 4.20 -5.51
CA ASP A 846 56.68 5.21 -6.06
C ASP A 846 57.94 5.41 -5.18
N ARG A 847 57.87 4.99 -3.91
CA ARG A 847 58.99 5.00 -2.95
C ARG A 847 59.75 3.67 -2.86
N ASN A 848 59.41 2.68 -3.69
CA ASN A 848 59.94 1.32 -3.65
C ASN A 848 59.68 0.57 -2.31
N GLU A 849 58.61 0.93 -1.58
CA GLU A 849 58.18 0.27 -0.33
C GLU A 849 57.17 -0.87 -0.63
N ASP A 850 57.58 -1.86 -1.44
CA ASP A 850 56.69 -2.89 -2.03
C ASP A 850 55.81 -3.66 -1.04
N GLY A 851 56.30 -3.89 0.18
CA GLY A 851 55.55 -4.59 1.22
C GLY A 851 54.34 -3.78 1.69
N ARG A 852 54.56 -2.48 1.96
CA ARG A 852 53.50 -1.55 2.40
C ARG A 852 52.55 -1.22 1.26
N ALA A 853 53.06 -1.05 0.05
CA ALA A 853 52.24 -0.88 -1.15
C ALA A 853 51.25 -2.04 -1.31
N ARG A 854 51.72 -3.28 -1.22
CA ARG A 854 50.85 -4.48 -1.32
C ARG A 854 49.79 -4.56 -0.22
N VAL A 855 50.13 -4.18 1.01
CA VAL A 855 49.17 -4.16 2.13
C VAL A 855 48.08 -3.11 1.90
N ALA A 856 48.48 -1.89 1.54
CA ALA A 856 47.55 -0.81 1.23
C ALA A 856 46.65 -1.16 0.02
N ALA A 857 47.20 -1.72 -1.05
CA ALA A 857 46.44 -2.18 -2.22
C ALA A 857 45.39 -3.24 -1.86
N ARG A 858 45.74 -4.25 -1.07
CA ARG A 858 44.78 -5.28 -0.62
C ARG A 858 43.65 -4.68 0.20
N LYS A 859 43.98 -3.75 1.11
CA LYS A 859 42.97 -3.09 1.93
C LYS A 859 42.06 -2.19 1.10
N ALA A 860 42.61 -1.47 0.11
CA ALA A 860 41.84 -0.71 -0.86
C ALA A 860 40.88 -1.62 -1.65
N GLN A 861 41.35 -2.76 -2.17
CA GLN A 861 40.49 -3.75 -2.86
C GLN A 861 39.38 -4.26 -1.98
N GLN A 862 39.69 -4.58 -0.72
CA GLN A 862 38.69 -5.04 0.23
C GLN A 862 37.60 -3.98 0.43
N LEU A 863 37.99 -2.74 0.75
CA LEU A 863 37.04 -1.64 0.98
C LEU A 863 36.21 -1.32 -0.29
N MET A 864 36.84 -1.32 -1.47
CA MET A 864 36.15 -1.13 -2.75
C MET A 864 35.11 -2.22 -3.02
N ARG A 865 35.45 -3.49 -2.77
CA ARG A 865 34.50 -4.61 -2.91
C ARG A 865 33.33 -4.49 -1.94
N GLU A 866 33.62 -4.10 -0.70
CA GLU A 866 32.58 -3.84 0.30
C GLU A 866 31.65 -2.68 -0.14
N CYS A 867 32.17 -1.67 -0.85
CA CYS A 867 31.36 -0.60 -1.45
C CYS A 867 30.67 -0.99 -2.78
N GLY A 868 30.81 -2.24 -3.25
CA GLY A 868 30.23 -2.70 -4.52
C GLY A 868 31.03 -2.34 -5.79
N ILE A 869 32.24 -1.79 -5.65
CA ILE A 869 33.12 -1.43 -6.76
C ILE A 869 33.93 -2.66 -7.20
N LYS A 870 33.74 -3.09 -8.46
CA LYS A 870 34.42 -4.26 -9.04
C LYS A 870 35.67 -3.92 -9.85
N ALA A 871 35.96 -2.63 -10.04
CA ALA A 871 37.10 -2.17 -10.83
C ALA A 871 38.45 -2.51 -10.14
N PRO A 872 39.53 -2.79 -10.90
CA PRO A 872 40.85 -2.91 -10.33
C PRO A 872 41.28 -1.59 -9.69
N VAL A 873 41.88 -1.65 -8.48
CA VAL A 873 42.37 -0.49 -7.68
C VAL A 873 43.04 0.56 -8.54
N LEU A 874 43.77 0.10 -9.56
CA LEU A 874 44.64 0.95 -10.32
C LEU A 874 43.89 1.93 -11.26
N LYS A 875 42.69 1.57 -11.70
CA LYS A 875 41.80 2.41 -12.52
C LYS A 875 40.67 3.08 -11.73
N ALA A 876 40.58 2.82 -10.42
CA ALA A 876 39.45 3.22 -9.59
C ALA A 876 39.67 4.53 -8.81
N SER A 877 40.91 4.99 -8.59
CA SER A 877 41.14 6.29 -7.94
C SER A 877 40.82 7.43 -8.93
N PRO A 878 39.95 8.40 -8.56
CA PRO A 878 39.53 9.44 -9.49
C PRO A 878 40.58 10.56 -9.67
N VAL A 879 41.67 10.60 -8.88
CA VAL A 879 42.79 11.52 -9.13
C VAL A 879 43.79 10.95 -10.16
N GLY A 880 43.65 9.68 -10.54
CA GLY A 880 44.44 9.08 -11.59
C GLY A 880 45.87 8.73 -11.16
N ALA A 881 46.12 7.44 -10.97
CA ALA A 881 47.41 6.83 -11.25
C ALA A 881 47.66 6.63 -12.76
N ALA A 882 47.00 7.44 -13.59
CA ALA A 882 47.13 7.39 -15.05
C ALA A 882 48.53 7.82 -15.53
N SER A 883 49.32 8.51 -14.69
CA SER A 883 50.70 8.89 -15.02
C SER A 883 51.78 7.92 -14.50
N ALA A 884 51.40 6.82 -13.84
CA ALA A 884 52.35 5.87 -13.26
C ALA A 884 51.95 4.43 -13.57
N CYS A 885 51.88 4.08 -14.85
CA CYS A 885 51.85 2.69 -15.26
C CYS A 885 53.25 2.08 -15.04
N PRO A 886 53.40 0.96 -14.32
CA PRO A 886 54.43 0.00 -14.69
C PRO A 886 54.09 -0.52 -16.11
N PRO A 887 55.07 -0.81 -16.98
CA PRO A 887 54.78 -1.73 -18.08
C PRO A 887 54.24 -3.01 -17.45
N GLU A 888 53.08 -3.49 -17.91
CA GLU A 888 52.58 -4.80 -17.57
C GLU A 888 53.74 -5.79 -17.70
N ARG A 889 54.21 -6.36 -16.58
CA ARG A 889 54.86 -7.65 -16.67
C ARG A 889 53.75 -8.58 -17.15
N PRO A 890 53.88 -9.24 -18.32
CA PRO A 890 52.79 -10.03 -18.86
C PRO A 890 52.37 -11.05 -17.80
N GLU A 891 51.11 -10.93 -17.39
CA GLU A 891 50.47 -11.94 -16.58
C GLU A 891 50.68 -13.29 -17.26
N ARG A 892 51.14 -14.29 -16.49
CA ARG A 892 51.18 -15.66 -16.96
C ARG A 892 49.74 -16.09 -17.29
N PRO A 893 49.38 -16.39 -18.55
CA PRO A 893 48.07 -16.94 -18.84
C PRO A 893 48.11 -18.41 -18.41
N GLY A 894 47.37 -18.72 -17.36
CA GLY A 894 46.97 -20.09 -17.07
C GLY A 894 45.97 -20.57 -18.12
N ALA A 895 46.26 -21.74 -18.69
CA ALA A 895 45.31 -22.66 -19.31
C ALA A 895 44.53 -22.19 -20.56
N GLY A 896 45.25 -21.92 -21.66
CA GLY A 896 44.74 -22.13 -23.01
C GLY A 896 45.45 -23.33 -23.65
N ARG A 897 44.79 -24.48 -23.76
CA ARG A 897 45.27 -25.61 -24.57
C ARG A 897 45.36 -25.14 -26.03
N SER A 898 46.57 -24.94 -26.56
CA SER A 898 46.78 -24.78 -27.99
C SER A 898 46.68 -26.14 -28.69
N ALA A 899 46.17 -26.15 -29.93
CA ALA A 899 45.85 -27.33 -30.73
C ALA A 899 47.04 -28.27 -31.05
N THR A 900 48.25 -27.95 -30.60
CA THR A 900 49.49 -28.73 -30.86
C THR A 900 50.07 -29.42 -29.62
N GLY A 901 49.51 -29.22 -28.42
CA GLY A 901 49.96 -29.89 -27.19
C GLY A 901 51.35 -29.46 -26.68
N LEU A 902 51.97 -28.45 -27.29
CA LEU A 902 53.26 -27.90 -26.90
C LEU A 902 53.14 -26.84 -25.81
N SER A 903 54.10 -26.78 -24.89
CA SER A 903 54.20 -25.64 -23.97
C SER A 903 54.65 -24.38 -24.72
N GLY A 904 54.32 -23.19 -24.20
CA GLY A 904 54.67 -21.93 -24.87
C GLY A 904 56.16 -21.74 -25.14
N ALA A 905 57.05 -22.31 -24.31
CA ALA A 905 58.50 -22.30 -24.55
C ALA A 905 58.90 -23.29 -25.66
N GLU A 906 58.33 -24.49 -25.68
CA GLU A 906 58.55 -25.48 -26.75
C GLU A 906 58.01 -24.96 -28.10
N LEU A 907 56.85 -24.31 -28.12
CA LEU A 907 56.25 -23.75 -29.33
C LEU A 907 57.12 -22.65 -29.92
N ARG A 908 57.60 -21.68 -29.12
CA ARG A 908 58.49 -20.61 -29.62
C ARG A 908 59.79 -21.16 -30.19
N VAL A 909 60.41 -22.13 -29.51
CA VAL A 909 61.62 -22.79 -30.00
C VAL A 909 61.34 -23.57 -31.29
N ALA A 910 60.22 -24.29 -31.36
CA ALA A 910 59.81 -25.06 -32.54
C ALA A 910 59.46 -24.15 -33.73
N THR A 911 58.78 -23.01 -33.53
CA THR A 911 58.46 -22.05 -34.60
C THR A 911 59.71 -21.40 -35.16
N LEU A 912 60.67 -20.98 -34.33
CA LEU A 912 61.95 -20.43 -34.84
C LEU A 912 62.77 -21.50 -35.56
N ALA A 913 62.75 -22.74 -35.07
CA ALA A 913 63.41 -23.85 -35.75
C ALA A 913 62.74 -24.21 -37.09
N ALA A 914 61.41 -24.13 -37.18
CA ALA A 914 60.64 -24.31 -38.42
C ALA A 914 60.96 -23.22 -39.45
N ARG A 915 61.24 -21.99 -39.00
CA ARG A 915 61.70 -20.86 -39.82
C ARG A 915 63.19 -20.91 -40.21
N GLY A 916 63.88 -22.01 -39.92
CA GLY A 916 65.26 -22.25 -40.36
C GLY A 916 66.38 -21.68 -39.47
N TYR A 917 66.06 -21.08 -38.31
CA TYR A 917 67.09 -20.57 -37.39
C TYR A 917 67.90 -21.73 -36.80
N THR A 918 69.23 -21.58 -36.65
CA THR A 918 70.10 -22.56 -35.97
C THR A 918 69.91 -22.53 -34.45
N ASN A 919 70.26 -23.61 -33.73
CA ASN A 919 70.08 -23.67 -32.27
C ASN A 919 70.82 -22.53 -31.53
N ARG A 920 71.98 -22.10 -32.05
CA ARG A 920 72.75 -20.96 -31.51
C ARG A 920 72.03 -19.63 -31.71
N GLN A 921 71.39 -19.43 -32.85
CA GLN A 921 70.60 -18.23 -33.12
C GLN A 921 69.32 -18.20 -32.29
N ILE A 922 68.65 -19.34 -32.12
CA ILE A 922 67.46 -19.44 -31.25
C ILE A 922 67.82 -19.16 -29.79
N ALA A 923 68.94 -19.73 -29.32
CA ALA A 923 69.47 -19.49 -27.99
C ALA A 923 69.73 -17.99 -27.75
N GLY A 924 70.38 -17.32 -28.72
CA GLY A 924 70.60 -15.87 -28.69
C GLY A 924 69.30 -15.07 -28.74
N ALA A 925 68.36 -15.42 -29.62
CA ALA A 925 67.11 -14.69 -29.80
C ALA A 925 66.14 -14.82 -28.60
N LEU A 926 66.18 -15.97 -27.91
CA LEU A 926 65.32 -16.24 -26.75
C LEU A 926 66.05 -16.05 -25.41
N PHE A 927 67.32 -15.63 -25.42
CA PHE A 927 68.17 -15.46 -24.24
C PHE A 927 68.22 -16.71 -23.33
N ILE A 928 68.37 -17.88 -23.94
CA ILE A 928 68.51 -19.18 -23.26
C ILE A 928 69.76 -19.91 -23.77
N THR A 929 70.20 -20.97 -23.09
CA THR A 929 71.37 -21.75 -23.55
C THR A 929 71.02 -22.64 -24.74
N ILE A 930 72.02 -22.99 -25.55
CA ILE A 930 71.86 -23.92 -26.69
C ILE A 930 71.32 -25.28 -26.23
N SER A 931 71.78 -25.78 -25.07
CA SER A 931 71.29 -27.04 -24.49
C SER A 931 69.80 -26.98 -24.15
N THR A 932 69.31 -25.84 -23.64
CA THR A 932 67.88 -25.64 -23.38
C THR A 932 67.05 -25.63 -24.67
N VAL A 933 67.58 -25.05 -25.75
CA VAL A 933 66.96 -25.11 -27.09
C VAL A 933 66.86 -26.55 -27.58
N GLU A 934 67.93 -27.33 -27.47
CA GLU A 934 67.96 -28.75 -27.87
C GLU A 934 66.99 -29.60 -27.07
N GLN A 935 66.91 -29.38 -25.75
CA GLN A 935 65.99 -30.09 -24.89
C GLN A 935 64.53 -29.75 -25.21
N HIS A 936 64.22 -28.49 -25.51
CA HIS A 936 62.89 -28.07 -25.96
C HIS A 936 62.54 -28.63 -27.34
N LEU A 937 63.47 -28.65 -28.30
CA LEU A 937 63.23 -29.27 -29.62
C LEU A 937 63.00 -30.77 -29.52
N THR A 938 63.78 -31.47 -28.68
CA THR A 938 63.60 -32.92 -28.47
C THR A 938 62.22 -33.24 -27.90
N ARG A 939 61.76 -32.44 -26.93
CA ARG A 939 60.41 -32.59 -26.35
C ARG A 939 59.33 -32.20 -27.35
N ALA A 940 59.53 -31.16 -28.15
CA ALA A 940 58.61 -30.73 -29.19
C ALA A 940 58.47 -31.79 -30.29
N TYR A 941 59.57 -32.38 -30.75
CA TYR A 941 59.59 -33.46 -31.74
C TYR A 941 58.82 -34.69 -31.26
N ARG A 942 59.07 -35.10 -30.01
CA ARG A 942 58.35 -36.24 -29.40
C ARG A 942 56.84 -35.96 -29.27
N LYS A 943 56.45 -34.74 -28.91
CA LYS A 943 55.03 -34.36 -28.74
C LYS A 943 54.29 -34.18 -30.07
N LEU A 944 54.97 -33.68 -31.10
CA LEU A 944 54.41 -33.48 -32.44
C LEU A 944 54.54 -34.71 -33.36
N GLY A 945 55.32 -35.71 -32.96
CA GLY A 945 55.56 -36.93 -33.75
C GLY A 945 56.41 -36.71 -35.00
N VAL A 946 57.37 -35.77 -34.95
CA VAL A 946 58.27 -35.46 -36.09
C VAL A 946 59.70 -35.91 -35.81
N GLN A 947 60.37 -36.42 -36.84
CA GLN A 947 61.73 -36.95 -36.74
C GLN A 947 62.80 -35.99 -37.29
N ARG A 948 62.43 -35.10 -38.22
CA ARG A 948 63.35 -34.14 -38.84
C ARG A 948 62.89 -32.70 -38.62
N ARG A 949 63.85 -31.77 -38.55
CA ARG A 949 63.61 -30.33 -38.31
C ARG A 949 62.73 -29.68 -39.39
N THR A 950 62.86 -30.15 -40.62
CA THR A 950 62.08 -29.71 -41.79
C THR A 950 60.58 -29.97 -41.61
N ASP A 951 60.22 -31.02 -40.88
CA ASP A 951 58.83 -31.47 -40.73
C ASP A 951 58.05 -30.61 -39.72
N LEU A 952 58.75 -29.73 -38.97
CA LEU A 952 58.12 -28.80 -38.04
C LEU A 952 57.24 -27.76 -38.74
N ALA A 953 57.67 -27.25 -39.91
CA ALA A 953 56.93 -26.21 -40.62
C ALA A 953 55.55 -26.70 -41.06
N THR A 954 55.49 -27.95 -41.55
CA THR A 954 54.25 -28.60 -41.98
C THR A 954 53.31 -28.90 -40.82
N ARG A 955 53.84 -29.26 -39.63
CA ARG A 955 53.01 -29.58 -38.44
C ARG A 955 52.53 -28.35 -37.67
N LEU A 956 53.15 -27.19 -37.88
CA LEU A 956 52.78 -25.93 -37.23
C LEU A 956 51.88 -25.04 -38.11
N ASN A 957 51.49 -25.49 -39.31
CA ASN A 957 50.65 -24.76 -40.28
C ASN A 957 51.13 -23.32 -40.55
N LEU A 958 52.37 -23.16 -41.02
CA LEU A 958 52.93 -21.83 -41.34
C LEU A 958 52.69 -21.37 -42.79
N ASP A 959 52.02 -22.16 -43.65
CA ASP A 959 51.81 -21.85 -45.08
C ASP A 959 50.31 -21.64 -45.43
N ALA A 960 49.67 -20.60 -44.89
CA ALA A 960 48.29 -20.23 -45.27
C ALA A 960 48.00 -18.71 -45.28
N GLU A 961 49.00 -17.85 -45.56
CA GLU A 961 48.78 -16.41 -45.77
C GLU A 961 49.50 -15.81 -47.00
N GLU A 962 49.64 -16.58 -48.08
CA GLU A 962 49.95 -16.00 -49.40
C GLU A 962 49.02 -16.57 -50.47
N GLY A 963 47.99 -15.81 -50.86
CA GLY A 963 47.20 -16.13 -52.04
C GLY A 963 45.81 -15.49 -52.12
N THR A 964 45.73 -14.19 -52.47
CA THR A 964 44.57 -13.63 -53.18
C THR A 964 45.03 -12.50 -54.09
N GLY A 965 45.04 -12.76 -55.40
CA GLY A 965 45.15 -11.75 -56.44
C GLY A 965 43.90 -11.76 -57.34
N ALA A 966 43.51 -10.54 -57.76
CA ALA A 966 42.69 -10.16 -58.91
C ALA A 966 41.15 -10.27 -58.84
N ALA A 967 40.48 -9.11 -58.80
CA ALA A 967 39.66 -8.60 -59.91
C ALA A 967 39.18 -7.15 -59.63
N GLY A 968 39.42 -6.23 -60.56
CA GLY A 968 38.91 -4.86 -60.51
C GLY A 968 39.62 -3.95 -61.50
N CYS A 969 39.28 -4.07 -62.78
CA CYS A 969 39.71 -3.18 -63.85
C CYS A 969 39.18 -1.75 -63.62
N GLY A 970 40.04 -0.77 -63.87
CA GLY A 970 39.72 0.66 -63.92
C GLY A 970 40.89 1.41 -64.52
N ASP A 971 40.89 1.52 -65.85
CA ASP A 971 41.81 2.36 -66.64
C ASP A 971 41.75 3.82 -66.20
N GLY A 972 42.90 4.51 -66.23
CA GLY A 972 42.90 5.99 -66.18
C GLY A 972 44.19 6.68 -65.71
N LEU A 973 45.25 6.59 -66.53
CA LEU A 973 46.23 7.65 -66.87
C LEU A 973 46.95 8.48 -65.77
N SER A 974 48.27 8.60 -66.03
CA SER A 974 49.25 9.65 -65.67
C SER A 974 49.97 9.49 -64.33
N ARG A 975 51.23 9.04 -64.36
CA ARG A 975 52.49 9.81 -64.58
C ARG A 975 52.89 10.71 -63.41
N ASP A 976 54.09 10.38 -62.90
CA ASP A 976 55.15 11.26 -62.44
C ASP A 976 55.24 11.67 -60.95
N CYS A 977 56.36 11.19 -60.39
CA CYS A 977 57.39 11.96 -59.71
C CYS A 977 57.25 12.25 -58.20
N LEU A 978 58.11 11.53 -57.46
CA LEU A 978 59.25 12.06 -56.69
C LEU A 978 59.01 13.17 -55.65
N ARG A 979 59.48 12.81 -54.44
CA ARG A 979 60.22 13.61 -53.44
C ARG A 979 59.44 14.37 -52.36
N ALA A 980 59.78 13.92 -51.15
CA ALA A 980 60.36 14.67 -50.02
C ALA A 980 59.41 15.49 -49.14
N GLY A 981 59.54 15.22 -47.83
CA GLY A 981 58.91 15.93 -46.72
C GLY A 981 58.78 14.99 -45.54
#